data_AF-A0A9Q1CCP7-F1
#
_entry.id   AF-A0A9Q1CCP7-F1
#
_cell.length_a   1.000
_cell.length_b   1.000
_cell.length_c   1.000
_cell.angle_alpha   90.00
_cell.angle_beta   90.00
_cell.angle_gamma   90.00
#
_symmetry.space_group_name_H-M   'P 1'
#
loop_
_entity.id
_entity.type
_entity.pdbx_description
1 polymer ?
#
loop_
_entity_poly.entity_id
_entity_poly.type
_entity_poly.pdbx_seq_one_letter_code
_entity_poly.pdbx_strand_id
1 'polypeptide(L)'
;MMPLKKQQDWCNLKWGLLVASLMLGLFPEAIANTSNLIGGSWYNFRMPQFFTDTQGQGLSDACKDQFANIRTKDWNKAFDAFGKPGAGILRGNVFWLGSFDECDHIRDFHYCLVAVNLSGIAPKVKTLQKLPLMYGMCIPERCSEKDIANGFDYLLAITGLNKTLSLSKFHTPLCTKDPHRPFDGKFIATVAFFSLLFLLVAGSSLYHAWHHSSAFRKVSQLDGLSVEPSNSDTSPLLESSDASVQITPNGPSVYGSNRQDEAEINLESIQRQREGRVSTFKQAFLCFAVPYNLPKLLSGNQSKESIPCIHGIRVISMLWVILGHTFIFASIMGGVNPMKLEEWVKRYGFMVVSNAYFCVDSFFVLSGLLVTYLTLSKMKKKDGRIHWLLFYFHRYWRLTPVLAVTMLFYLYITPYFGHGPYAQIASERPLCPKYWWANLLYINNFYPVESVNMCGEYNSYNPCTSGVDQRSNYESLVYMVSQWSPRPPGPIFADVVYDKPYCRITPYLVGMALGYVLYKYPKKSFRINWIVVLLCWVISCGMGYACVYSVYSNYTGHTWPTSVNVTYEMFCRLVWGIFVAWVIFACYYGYGGWVNSFLAHPAWAPLGRLSYTIYMIHPIMITLFGSHQGSPLHLSLPLMGYYYAGITLISFGCAVIFSLMVEFPLAGLEKVFAKRR
;
A
#
# COMPACT_ATOMS: atom_id res chain seq x y z
N MET A 1 35.00 -21.49 26.67
CA MET A 1 35.74 -20.56 25.79
C MET A 1 36.75 -21.38 24.99
N MET A 2 36.62 -21.46 23.67
CA MET A 2 37.65 -22.08 22.82
C MET A 2 38.89 -21.16 22.74
N PRO A 3 40.11 -21.70 22.69
CA PRO A 3 41.32 -20.89 22.54
C PRO A 3 41.36 -20.17 21.18
N LEU A 4 41.84 -18.92 21.17
CA LEU A 4 41.90 -18.01 20.01
C LEU A 4 42.48 -18.66 18.74
N LYS A 5 43.45 -19.56 18.88
CA LYS A 5 44.07 -20.30 17.76
C LYS A 5 43.08 -21.25 17.07
N LYS A 6 42.21 -21.93 17.83
CA LYS A 6 41.15 -22.80 17.27
C LYS A 6 40.04 -22.00 16.59
N GLN A 7 39.77 -20.76 17.00
CA GLN A 7 38.82 -19.87 16.31
C GLN A 7 39.37 -19.37 14.98
N GLN A 8 40.69 -19.09 14.92
CA GLN A 8 41.38 -18.70 13.68
C GLN A 8 41.39 -19.86 12.66
N ASP A 9 41.70 -21.07 13.12
CA ASP A 9 41.67 -22.28 12.29
C ASP A 9 40.24 -22.60 11.82
N TRP A 10 39.22 -22.38 12.66
CA TRP A 10 37.80 -22.48 12.27
C TRP A 10 37.37 -21.40 11.26
N CYS A 11 37.90 -20.18 11.33
CA CYS A 11 37.62 -19.12 10.35
C CYS A 11 38.28 -19.42 9.00
N ASN A 12 39.52 -19.90 9.01
CA ASN A 12 40.23 -20.34 7.80
C ASN A 12 39.56 -21.58 7.18
N LEU A 13 39.06 -22.50 8.00
CA LEU A 13 38.27 -23.64 7.54
C LEU A 13 36.91 -23.21 7.01
N LYS A 14 36.20 -22.27 7.65
CA LYS A 14 34.94 -21.69 7.14
C LYS A 14 35.14 -20.93 5.83
N TRP A 15 36.22 -20.16 5.67
CA TRP A 15 36.56 -19.45 4.42
C TRP A 15 37.00 -20.40 3.32
N GLY A 16 37.88 -21.35 3.66
CA GLY A 16 38.29 -22.43 2.78
C GLY A 16 37.07 -23.24 2.33
N LEU A 17 36.13 -23.53 3.23
CA LEU A 17 34.84 -24.13 2.91
C LEU A 17 33.90 -23.19 2.17
N LEU A 18 33.88 -21.87 2.39
CA LEU A 18 33.01 -20.91 1.70
C LEU A 18 33.45 -20.72 0.25
N VAL A 19 34.76 -20.54 0.03
CA VAL A 19 35.38 -20.48 -1.29
C VAL A 19 35.35 -21.84 -1.94
N ALA A 20 35.64 -22.93 -1.23
CA ALA A 20 35.45 -24.28 -1.76
C ALA A 20 33.98 -24.57 -2.03
N SER A 21 33.00 -24.06 -1.28
CA SER A 21 31.56 -24.26 -1.56
C SER A 21 31.11 -23.43 -2.77
N LEU A 22 31.62 -22.20 -2.91
CA LEU A 22 31.46 -21.36 -4.10
C LEU A 22 32.09 -22.01 -5.33
N MET A 23 33.24 -22.68 -5.19
CA MET A 23 34.01 -23.31 -6.26
C MET A 23 33.53 -24.74 -6.61
N LEU A 24 33.15 -25.56 -5.62
CA LEU A 24 32.74 -26.97 -5.78
C LEU A 24 31.30 -27.13 -6.28
N GLY A 25 30.43 -26.13 -6.07
CA GLY A 25 29.00 -26.22 -6.43
C GLY A 25 28.61 -25.53 -7.73
N LEU A 26 29.35 -24.51 -8.19
CA LEU A 26 28.91 -23.60 -9.25
C LEU A 26 29.86 -23.46 -10.45
N PHE A 27 31.15 -23.79 -10.30
CA PHE A 27 32.18 -23.48 -11.31
C PHE A 27 33.13 -24.67 -11.57
N PRO A 28 32.68 -25.70 -12.32
CA PRO A 28 33.51 -26.86 -12.63
C PRO A 28 34.80 -26.49 -13.39
N GLU A 29 34.76 -25.44 -14.22
CA GLU A 29 35.90 -24.99 -15.04
C GLU A 29 36.92 -24.15 -14.24
N ALA A 30 36.53 -23.53 -13.12
CA ALA A 30 37.44 -22.77 -12.25
C ALA A 30 38.36 -23.70 -11.42
N ILE A 31 38.00 -24.99 -11.31
CA ILE A 31 38.80 -26.02 -10.63
C ILE A 31 40.15 -26.23 -11.32
N ALA A 32 40.22 -26.05 -12.65
CA ALA A 32 41.45 -26.26 -13.41
C ALA A 32 42.50 -25.15 -13.25
N ASN A 33 42.08 -23.90 -13.02
CA ASN A 33 42.99 -22.77 -12.78
C ASN A 33 43.37 -22.58 -11.30
N THR A 34 42.63 -23.22 -10.38
CA THR A 34 42.87 -23.13 -8.92
C THR A 34 43.82 -24.19 -8.39
N SER A 35 44.26 -25.17 -9.20
CA SER A 35 45.33 -26.10 -8.80
C SER A 35 46.61 -25.36 -8.39
N ASN A 36 46.88 -24.19 -8.98
CA ASN A 36 47.99 -23.30 -8.59
C ASN A 36 47.75 -22.51 -7.29
N LEU A 37 46.49 -22.39 -6.83
CA LEU A 37 46.10 -21.73 -5.56
C LEU A 37 45.96 -22.72 -4.40
N ILE A 38 45.62 -23.98 -4.68
CA ILE A 38 45.49 -25.04 -3.66
C ILE A 38 46.88 -25.51 -3.18
N GLY A 39 47.92 -25.39 -4.02
CA GLY A 39 49.30 -25.78 -3.70
C GLY A 39 50.06 -24.81 -2.77
N GLY A 40 49.52 -23.63 -2.46
CA GLY A 40 50.23 -22.60 -1.71
C GLY A 40 49.41 -21.90 -0.63
N SER A 41 49.80 -22.11 0.63
CA SER A 41 49.67 -21.12 1.72
C SER A 41 48.27 -20.63 2.16
N TRP A 42 47.22 -21.46 2.10
CA TRP A 42 45.94 -21.13 2.77
C TRP A 42 46.08 -21.01 4.30
N TYR A 43 47.07 -21.69 4.89
CA TYR A 43 47.34 -21.66 6.33
C TYR A 43 47.82 -20.29 6.85
N ASN A 44 48.33 -19.41 5.96
CA ASN A 44 48.82 -18.07 6.28
C ASN A 44 47.92 -16.94 5.75
N PHE A 45 46.75 -17.24 5.16
CA PHE A 45 45.86 -16.20 4.65
C PHE A 45 45.23 -15.42 5.81
N ARG A 46 45.77 -14.24 6.13
CA ARG A 46 45.15 -13.28 7.05
C ARG A 46 44.37 -12.26 6.25
N MET A 47 43.04 -12.31 6.32
CA MET A 47 42.17 -11.32 5.65
C MET A 47 42.53 -9.85 5.91
N PRO A 48 42.90 -9.43 7.15
CA PRO A 48 43.38 -8.07 7.37
C PRO A 48 44.62 -7.72 6.56
N GLN A 49 45.55 -8.69 6.38
CA GLN A 49 46.76 -8.51 5.56
C GLN A 49 46.45 -8.47 4.06
N PHE A 50 45.46 -9.23 3.59
CA PHE A 50 44.99 -9.17 2.21
C PHE A 50 44.49 -7.77 1.83
N PHE A 51 43.76 -7.09 2.73
CA PHE A 51 43.31 -5.72 2.51
C PHE A 51 44.44 -4.69 2.66
N THR A 52 45.45 -4.92 3.49
CA THR A 52 46.60 -4.00 3.64
C THR A 52 47.66 -4.15 2.54
N ASP A 53 47.83 -5.34 1.96
CA ASP A 53 48.77 -5.61 0.86
C ASP A 53 48.26 -5.11 -0.52
N THR A 54 47.05 -4.54 -0.56
CA THR A 54 46.46 -3.92 -1.77
C THR A 54 47.06 -2.57 -2.16
N GLN A 55 48.36 -2.34 -1.90
CA GLN A 55 49.08 -1.05 -1.94
C GLN A 55 49.03 -0.24 -3.27
N GLY A 56 48.23 -0.61 -4.27
CA GLY A 56 48.06 0.16 -5.51
C GLY A 56 46.64 0.29 -6.09
N GLN A 57 45.55 -0.12 -5.41
CA GLN A 57 44.26 -0.31 -6.12
C GLN A 57 43.01 0.35 -5.51
N GLY A 58 43.00 1.68 -5.44
CA GLY A 58 41.75 2.45 -5.36
C GLY A 58 40.97 2.44 -4.03
N LEU A 59 41.47 1.78 -2.98
CA LEU A 59 40.95 1.95 -1.61
C LEU A 59 41.53 3.22 -0.97
N SER A 60 40.68 3.97 -0.26
CA SER A 60 41.07 5.11 0.55
C SER A 60 42.01 4.72 1.69
N ASP A 61 42.95 5.61 2.03
CA ASP A 61 43.92 5.37 3.10
C ASP A 61 43.22 5.20 4.46
N ALA A 62 42.11 5.93 4.67
CA ALA A 62 41.27 5.78 5.87
C ALA A 62 40.69 4.36 6.04
N CYS A 63 40.28 3.71 4.94
CA CYS A 63 39.79 2.34 4.95
C CYS A 63 40.93 1.35 5.21
N LYS A 64 42.09 1.52 4.56
CA LYS A 64 43.29 0.68 4.76
C LYS A 64 43.80 0.72 6.20
N ASP A 65 43.90 1.92 6.78
CA ASP A 65 44.36 2.13 8.15
C ASP A 65 43.45 1.45 9.16
N GLN A 66 42.14 1.44 8.91
CA GLN A 66 41.18 0.77 9.78
C GLN A 66 41.33 -0.74 9.68
N PHE A 67 41.45 -1.30 8.47
CA PHE A 67 41.72 -2.73 8.24
C PHE A 67 43.01 -3.22 8.91
N ALA A 68 44.06 -2.40 8.91
CA ALA A 68 45.33 -2.72 9.56
C ALA A 68 45.21 -2.86 11.10
N ASN A 69 44.29 -2.12 11.71
CA ASN A 69 44.18 -1.97 13.16
C ASN A 69 42.97 -2.73 13.78
N ILE A 70 42.29 -3.59 13.01
CA ILE A 70 41.14 -4.36 13.51
C ILE A 70 41.57 -5.41 14.54
N ARG A 71 40.90 -5.43 15.70
CA ARG A 71 41.07 -6.50 16.68
C ARG A 71 40.54 -7.83 16.10
N THR A 72 41.32 -8.90 16.21
CA THR A 72 40.93 -10.24 15.70
C THR A 72 39.55 -10.69 16.17
N LYS A 73 39.17 -10.36 17.41
CA LYS A 73 37.84 -10.70 17.97
C LYS A 73 36.70 -10.00 17.24
N ASP A 74 36.88 -8.74 16.86
CA ASP A 74 35.86 -7.96 16.17
C ASP A 74 35.79 -8.37 14.70
N TRP A 75 36.94 -8.64 14.07
CA TRP A 75 36.99 -9.22 12.73
C TRP A 75 36.26 -10.56 12.64
N ASN A 76 36.43 -11.45 13.62
CA ASN A 76 35.75 -12.75 13.63
C ASN A 76 34.23 -12.62 13.71
N LYS A 77 33.73 -11.65 14.50
CA LYS A 77 32.29 -11.34 14.58
C LYS A 77 31.79 -10.72 13.27
N ALA A 78 32.52 -9.75 12.74
CA ALA A 78 32.19 -9.10 11.49
C ALA A 78 32.10 -10.14 10.38
N PHE A 79 33.08 -11.04 10.31
CA PHE A 79 33.09 -12.13 9.33
C PHE A 79 31.93 -13.12 9.52
N ASP A 80 31.53 -13.47 10.75
CA ASP A 80 30.37 -14.32 10.96
C ASP A 80 29.06 -13.64 10.52
N ALA A 81 29.00 -12.31 10.61
CA ALA A 81 27.86 -11.51 10.15
C ALA A 81 27.73 -11.41 8.61
N PHE A 82 28.74 -11.80 7.83
CA PHE A 82 28.68 -11.73 6.36
C PHE A 82 27.60 -12.66 5.80
N GLY A 83 27.10 -12.31 4.62
CA GLY A 83 26.29 -13.17 3.78
C GLY A 83 26.98 -14.50 3.52
N LYS A 84 26.22 -15.59 3.69
CA LYS A 84 26.68 -16.95 3.41
C LYS A 84 25.81 -17.56 2.29
N PRO A 85 26.38 -18.34 1.36
CA PRO A 85 25.59 -19.03 0.35
C PRO A 85 24.51 -19.90 0.97
N GLY A 86 23.25 -19.56 0.69
CA GLY A 86 22.11 -20.38 1.10
C GLY A 86 21.93 -21.60 0.20
N ALA A 87 21.39 -22.69 0.74
CA ALA A 87 20.95 -23.81 -0.09
C ALA A 87 19.84 -23.35 -1.06
N GLY A 88 19.75 -23.99 -2.23
CA GLY A 88 18.69 -23.68 -3.21
C GLY A 88 19.05 -22.56 -4.20
N ILE A 89 20.33 -22.34 -4.48
CA ILE A 89 20.78 -21.41 -5.54
C ILE A 89 20.13 -21.74 -6.88
N LEU A 90 20.03 -23.03 -7.23
CA LEU A 90 19.32 -23.50 -8.44
C LEU A 90 17.81 -23.24 -8.42
N ARG A 91 17.23 -22.89 -7.25
CA ARG A 91 15.84 -22.45 -7.07
C ARG A 91 15.71 -20.93 -6.98
N GLY A 92 16.80 -20.20 -7.27
CA GLY A 92 16.89 -18.74 -7.25
C GLY A 92 17.23 -18.12 -5.89
N ASN A 93 17.76 -18.89 -4.93
CA ASN A 93 18.20 -18.33 -3.64
C ASN A 93 19.49 -17.49 -3.80
N VAL A 94 19.33 -16.25 -4.25
CA VAL A 94 20.41 -15.30 -4.55
C VAL A 94 20.48 -14.14 -3.56
N PHE A 95 19.69 -14.17 -2.47
CA PHE A 95 19.70 -13.17 -1.42
C PHE A 95 20.49 -13.69 -0.21
N TRP A 96 21.76 -13.33 -0.13
CA TRP A 96 22.67 -13.71 0.95
C TRP A 96 22.95 -12.50 1.84
N LEU A 97 21.93 -12.11 2.61
CA LEU A 97 21.96 -10.88 3.39
C LEU A 97 22.91 -10.95 4.59
N GLY A 98 23.20 -12.14 5.14
CA GLY A 98 23.98 -12.23 6.37
C GLY A 98 23.21 -11.72 7.59
N SER A 99 23.90 -11.47 8.69
CA SER A 99 23.31 -11.02 9.95
C SER A 99 23.49 -9.51 10.12
N PHE A 100 22.46 -8.74 9.75
CA PHE A 100 22.46 -7.28 9.92
C PHE A 100 22.64 -6.89 11.40
N ASP A 101 21.83 -7.48 12.29
CA ASP A 101 21.83 -7.15 13.72
C ASP A 101 23.19 -7.44 14.36
N GLU A 102 23.87 -8.52 13.97
CA GLU A 102 25.19 -8.83 14.50
C GLU A 102 26.24 -7.82 14.05
N CYS A 103 26.18 -7.37 12.79
CA CYS A 103 27.11 -6.37 12.27
C CYS A 103 26.94 -5.01 12.95
N ASP A 104 25.69 -4.57 13.14
CA ASP A 104 25.36 -3.28 13.75
C ASP A 104 25.84 -3.16 15.21
N HIS A 105 25.98 -4.28 15.93
CA HIS A 105 26.48 -4.31 17.32
C HIS A 105 28.02 -4.32 17.42
N ILE A 106 28.74 -4.33 16.30
CA ILE A 106 30.22 -4.32 16.29
C ILE A 106 30.70 -2.88 16.16
N ARG A 107 31.51 -2.43 17.13
CA ARG A 107 32.09 -1.08 17.12
C ARG A 107 32.99 -0.90 15.90
N ASP A 108 32.91 0.28 15.28
CA ASP A 108 33.71 0.70 14.13
C ASP A 108 33.41 -0.08 12.84
N PHE A 109 32.26 -0.77 12.74
CA PHE A 109 31.78 -1.47 11.55
C PHE A 109 30.39 -0.98 11.15
N HIS A 110 30.06 -1.12 9.87
CA HIS A 110 28.72 -0.95 9.33
C HIS A 110 28.34 -2.11 8.40
N TYR A 111 27.04 -2.29 8.21
CA TYR A 111 26.52 -3.27 7.26
C TYR A 111 26.39 -2.64 5.87
N CYS A 112 26.86 -3.34 4.83
CA CYS A 112 26.68 -2.95 3.44
C CYS A 112 26.09 -4.08 2.60
N LEU A 113 25.27 -3.71 1.63
CA LEU A 113 24.63 -4.61 0.69
C LEU A 113 25.16 -4.34 -0.72
N VAL A 114 25.65 -5.39 -1.38
CA VAL A 114 26.26 -5.33 -2.72
C VAL A 114 25.47 -6.21 -3.67
N ALA A 115 25.17 -5.69 -4.87
CA ALA A 115 24.51 -6.43 -5.93
C ALA A 115 25.53 -6.91 -6.98
N VAL A 116 25.52 -8.20 -7.28
CA VAL A 116 26.49 -8.86 -8.16
C VAL A 116 25.78 -9.59 -9.28
N ASN A 117 26.15 -9.34 -10.53
CA ASN A 117 25.59 -10.04 -11.68
C ASN A 117 26.31 -11.38 -11.92
N LEU A 118 25.54 -12.41 -12.27
CA LEU A 118 26.00 -13.77 -12.55
C LEU A 118 26.02 -14.01 -14.07
N SER A 119 27.16 -13.80 -14.72
CA SER A 119 27.28 -13.95 -16.18
C SER A 119 27.67 -15.36 -16.64
N GLY A 120 28.27 -16.18 -15.77
CA GLY A 120 28.86 -17.49 -16.15
C GLY A 120 28.27 -18.74 -15.49
N ILE A 121 27.25 -18.63 -14.63
CA ILE A 121 26.63 -19.81 -14.00
C ILE A 121 25.62 -20.45 -14.97
N ALA A 122 25.86 -21.72 -15.31
CA ALA A 122 24.93 -22.65 -15.97
C ALA A 122 24.10 -22.04 -17.14
N PRO A 123 24.61 -22.06 -18.39
CA PRO A 123 23.90 -21.51 -19.56
C PRO A 123 22.51 -22.13 -19.84
N LYS A 124 22.18 -23.24 -19.17
CA LYS A 124 20.87 -23.91 -19.26
C LYS A 124 19.77 -23.27 -18.42
N VAL A 125 20.08 -22.39 -17.46
CA VAL A 125 19.07 -21.69 -16.62
C VAL A 125 19.12 -20.19 -16.90
N LYS A 126 18.60 -19.80 -18.07
CA LYS A 126 18.57 -18.41 -18.57
C LYS A 126 17.98 -17.40 -17.59
N THR A 127 17.18 -17.84 -16.63
CA THR A 127 16.57 -16.95 -15.64
C THR A 127 17.48 -16.58 -14.48
N LEU A 128 18.42 -17.45 -14.09
CA LEU A 128 19.39 -17.13 -13.02
C LEU A 128 20.35 -16.01 -13.43
N GLN A 129 20.65 -15.89 -14.74
CA GLN A 129 21.48 -14.81 -15.28
C GLN A 129 20.81 -13.43 -15.20
N LYS A 130 19.48 -13.37 -15.00
CA LYS A 130 18.72 -12.12 -14.95
C LYS A 130 18.56 -11.56 -13.53
N LEU A 131 18.85 -12.35 -12.49
CA LEU A 131 18.67 -11.95 -11.10
C LEU A 131 20.02 -11.55 -10.49
N PRO A 132 20.20 -10.29 -10.03
CA PRO A 132 21.39 -9.91 -9.31
C PRO A 132 21.44 -10.64 -7.97
N LEU A 133 22.63 -11.12 -7.61
CA LEU A 133 22.92 -11.69 -6.32
C LEU A 133 23.11 -10.57 -5.30
N MET A 134 22.31 -10.58 -4.24
CA MET A 134 22.39 -9.61 -3.15
C MET A 134 23.27 -10.17 -2.04
N TYR A 135 24.40 -9.51 -1.77
CA TYR A 135 25.42 -9.95 -0.82
C TYR A 135 25.60 -8.93 0.30
N GLY A 136 25.28 -9.32 1.53
CA GLY A 136 25.52 -8.53 2.72
C GLY A 136 26.94 -8.70 3.24
N MET A 137 27.61 -7.62 3.58
CA MET A 137 28.96 -7.59 4.12
C MET A 137 29.04 -6.65 5.33
N CYS A 138 29.88 -7.00 6.31
CA CYS A 138 30.13 -6.19 7.49
C CYS A 138 31.51 -5.56 7.41
N ILE A 139 31.57 -4.28 7.02
CA ILE A 139 32.80 -3.60 6.63
C ILE A 139 33.13 -2.50 7.64
N PRO A 140 34.41 -2.16 7.86
CA PRO A 140 34.79 -1.08 8.76
C PRO A 140 34.19 0.27 8.33
N GLU A 141 33.76 1.06 9.30
CA GLU A 141 32.94 2.27 9.08
C GLU A 141 33.62 3.34 8.20
N ARG A 142 34.96 3.42 8.20
CA ARG A 142 35.72 4.39 7.39
C ARG A 142 35.80 4.02 5.92
N CYS A 143 35.34 2.83 5.53
CA CYS A 143 35.30 2.42 4.13
C CYS A 143 34.05 2.99 3.44
N SER A 144 34.26 3.68 2.34
CA SER A 144 33.17 4.24 1.53
C SER A 144 32.59 3.20 0.57
N GLU A 145 31.39 3.47 0.04
CA GLU A 145 30.74 2.66 -1.01
C GLU A 145 31.67 2.46 -2.24
N LYS A 146 32.53 3.46 -2.54
CA LYS A 146 33.55 3.39 -3.60
C LYS A 146 34.69 2.43 -3.25
N ASP A 147 35.14 2.45 -2.00
CA ASP A 147 36.20 1.55 -1.52
C ASP A 147 35.74 0.09 -1.61
N ILE A 148 34.46 -0.15 -1.31
CA ILE A 148 33.84 -1.47 -1.43
C ILE A 148 33.75 -1.92 -2.89
N ALA A 149 33.31 -1.04 -3.79
CA ALA A 149 33.25 -1.37 -5.21
C ALA A 149 34.63 -1.73 -5.77
N ASN A 150 35.64 -0.91 -5.49
CA ASN A 150 37.02 -1.13 -5.92
C ASN A 150 37.63 -2.40 -5.32
N GLY A 151 37.41 -2.63 -4.01
CA GLY A 151 37.88 -3.83 -3.33
C GLY A 151 37.21 -5.11 -3.84
N PHE A 152 35.92 -5.04 -4.18
CA PHE A 152 35.18 -6.17 -4.74
C PHE A 152 35.65 -6.53 -6.16
N ASP A 153 35.84 -5.54 -7.03
CA ASP A 153 36.37 -5.77 -8.38
C ASP A 153 37.78 -6.38 -8.37
N TYR A 154 38.63 -5.95 -7.42
CA TYR A 154 39.96 -6.53 -7.21
C TYR A 154 39.88 -7.99 -6.75
N LEU A 155 39.00 -8.28 -5.77
CA LEU A 155 38.77 -9.63 -5.29
C LEU A 155 38.34 -10.56 -6.43
N LEU A 156 37.46 -10.09 -7.31
CA LEU A 156 37.04 -10.83 -8.51
C LEU A 156 38.18 -11.04 -9.51
N ALA A 157 39.09 -10.09 -9.66
CA ALA A 157 40.23 -10.20 -10.56
C ALA A 157 41.25 -11.24 -10.10
N ILE A 158 41.61 -11.26 -8.81
CA ILE A 158 42.60 -12.21 -8.27
C ILE A 158 42.04 -13.63 -8.21
N THR A 159 40.77 -13.78 -7.86
CA THR A 159 40.11 -15.10 -7.80
C THR A 159 39.83 -15.67 -9.19
N GLY A 160 40.07 -14.90 -10.26
CA GLY A 160 39.74 -15.28 -11.64
C GLY A 160 38.23 -15.35 -11.90
N LEU A 161 37.40 -14.83 -10.99
CA LEU A 161 35.94 -14.83 -11.08
C LEU A 161 35.38 -13.64 -11.87
N ASN A 162 36.23 -12.68 -12.27
CA ASN A 162 35.84 -11.50 -13.06
C ASN A 162 35.13 -11.79 -14.40
N LYS A 163 35.28 -13.00 -14.96
CA LYS A 163 34.56 -13.45 -16.17
C LYS A 163 33.13 -13.91 -15.86
N THR A 164 32.85 -14.24 -14.61
CA THR A 164 31.66 -14.98 -14.19
C THR A 164 30.78 -14.19 -13.22
N LEU A 165 31.41 -13.37 -12.39
CA LEU A 165 30.80 -12.41 -11.50
C LEU A 165 31.28 -11.03 -11.92
N SER A 166 30.36 -10.08 -11.98
CA SER A 166 30.70 -8.67 -12.15
C SER A 166 29.87 -7.87 -11.18
N LEU A 167 30.44 -6.83 -10.57
CA LEU A 167 29.64 -5.86 -9.83
C LEU A 167 28.51 -5.35 -10.74
N SER A 168 27.29 -5.28 -10.21
CA SER A 168 26.19 -4.77 -11.02
C SER A 168 26.43 -3.30 -11.34
N LYS A 169 26.64 -2.98 -12.62
CA LYS A 169 26.80 -1.57 -13.08
C LYS A 169 25.61 -0.67 -12.72
N PHE A 170 24.47 -1.29 -12.40
CA PHE A 170 23.22 -0.62 -12.08
C PHE A 170 23.04 -0.35 -10.57
N HIS A 171 23.87 -0.95 -9.70
CA HIS A 171 23.72 -0.84 -8.24
C HIS A 171 25.08 -0.61 -7.60
N THR A 172 25.28 0.58 -7.05
CA THR A 172 26.41 0.85 -6.15
C THR A 172 26.22 0.08 -4.85
N PRO A 173 27.30 -0.28 -4.12
CA PRO A 173 27.17 -0.77 -2.75
C PRO A 173 26.33 0.19 -1.89
N LEU A 174 25.33 -0.32 -1.18
CA LEU A 174 24.54 0.46 -0.22
C LEU A 174 25.03 0.14 1.19
N CYS A 175 25.56 1.13 1.89
CA CYS A 175 26.01 0.98 3.28
C CYS A 175 25.06 1.66 4.26
N THR A 176 24.89 1.09 5.45
CA THR A 176 24.18 1.76 6.54
C THR A 176 25.02 2.95 6.93
N LYS A 177 24.49 4.16 6.67
CA LYS A 177 25.04 5.38 7.24
C LYS A 177 24.47 5.48 8.65
N ASP A 178 25.33 5.21 9.63
CA ASP A 178 25.20 5.37 11.09
C ASP A 178 23.79 5.09 11.69
N PRO A 179 23.60 4.09 12.57
CA PRO A 179 22.32 3.82 13.24
C PRO A 179 21.74 5.04 13.99
N HIS A 180 22.57 6.06 14.26
CA HIS A 180 22.14 7.37 14.73
C HIS A 180 22.16 8.42 13.62
N ARG A 181 21.42 8.20 12.52
CA ARG A 181 21.12 9.28 11.58
C ARG A 181 20.56 10.46 12.38
N PRO A 182 21.25 11.60 12.47
CA PRO A 182 20.75 12.73 13.25
C PRO A 182 19.38 13.09 12.67
N PHE A 183 18.43 13.36 13.57
CA PHE A 183 17.08 13.73 13.18
C PHE A 183 17.16 14.97 12.28
N ASP A 184 16.83 14.82 10.99
CA ASP A 184 16.79 15.92 10.04
C ASP A 184 15.73 16.92 10.53
N GLY A 185 15.93 18.21 10.29
CA GLY A 185 14.94 19.24 10.59
C GLY A 185 13.57 18.91 9.96
N LYS A 186 13.57 18.24 8.81
CA LYS A 186 12.35 17.75 8.13
C LYS A 186 11.63 16.66 8.93
N PHE A 187 12.37 15.73 9.54
CA PHE A 187 11.80 14.72 10.42
C PHE A 187 11.20 15.36 11.67
N ILE A 188 11.96 16.22 12.35
CA ILE A 188 11.52 16.90 13.57
C ILE A 188 10.24 17.71 13.31
N ALA A 189 10.22 18.50 12.23
CA ALA A 189 9.03 19.27 11.84
C ALA A 189 7.82 18.37 11.55
N THR A 190 8.04 17.23 10.90
CA THR A 190 6.98 16.27 10.60
C THR A 190 6.41 15.62 11.87
N VAL A 191 7.27 15.17 12.79
CA VAL A 191 6.84 14.63 14.09
C VAL A 191 6.09 15.69 14.88
N ALA A 192 6.59 16.92 14.96
CA ALA A 192 5.90 18.02 15.62
C ALA A 192 4.50 18.28 15.02
N PHE A 193 4.35 18.23 13.70
CA PHE A 193 3.05 18.34 13.04
C PHE A 193 2.07 17.23 13.47
N PHE A 194 2.50 15.97 13.46
CA PHE A 194 1.65 14.86 13.90
C PHE A 194 1.33 14.91 15.40
N SER A 195 2.29 15.32 16.24
CA SER A 195 2.07 15.53 17.68
C SER A 195 1.06 16.65 17.93
N LEU A 196 1.13 17.77 17.21
CA LEU A 196 0.15 18.85 17.30
C LEU A 196 -1.24 18.41 16.84
N LEU A 197 -1.32 17.65 15.74
CA LEU A 197 -2.57 17.09 15.26
C LEU A 197 -3.18 16.11 16.28
N PHE A 198 -2.36 15.27 16.89
CA PHE A 198 -2.80 14.37 17.97
C PHE A 198 -3.31 15.15 19.18
N LEU A 199 -2.57 16.17 19.64
CA LEU A 199 -3.00 17.03 20.74
C LEU A 199 -4.31 17.78 20.42
N LEU A 200 -4.49 18.21 19.17
CA LEU A 200 -5.73 18.84 18.70
C LEU A 200 -6.92 17.87 18.78
N VAL A 201 -6.74 16.64 18.30
CA VAL A 201 -7.78 15.58 18.34
C VAL A 201 -8.08 15.16 19.78
N ALA A 202 -7.05 14.95 20.59
CA ALA A 202 -7.18 14.59 22.00
C ALA A 202 -7.87 15.71 22.79
N GLY A 203 -7.42 16.95 22.63
CA GLY A 203 -8.02 18.13 23.27
C GLY A 203 -9.46 18.35 22.85
N SER A 204 -9.79 18.20 21.57
CA SER A 204 -11.17 18.29 21.06
C SER A 204 -12.06 17.18 21.60
N SER A 205 -11.55 15.96 21.66
CA SER A 205 -12.27 14.81 22.21
C SER A 205 -12.51 14.95 23.72
N LEU A 206 -11.52 15.43 24.48
CA LEU A 206 -11.66 15.74 25.90
C LEU A 206 -12.63 16.89 26.15
N TYR A 207 -12.57 17.95 25.34
CA TYR A 207 -13.51 19.08 25.42
C TYR A 207 -14.95 18.63 25.16
N HIS A 208 -15.16 17.81 24.12
CA HIS A 208 -16.47 17.21 23.83
C HIS A 208 -16.92 16.31 24.99
N ALA A 209 -16.04 15.44 25.51
CA ALA A 209 -16.33 14.59 26.64
C ALA A 209 -16.71 15.39 27.88
N TRP A 210 -15.97 16.46 28.21
CA TRP A 210 -16.20 17.30 29.39
C TRP A 210 -17.51 18.10 29.32
N HIS A 211 -17.82 18.71 28.16
CA HIS A 211 -19.07 19.44 27.98
C HIS A 211 -20.29 18.53 27.82
N HIS A 212 -20.12 17.32 27.29
CA HIS A 212 -21.23 16.40 27.04
C HIS A 212 -21.42 15.35 28.17
N SER A 213 -20.42 15.13 29.04
CA SER A 213 -20.54 14.28 30.25
C SER A 213 -21.34 14.95 31.37
N SER A 214 -21.34 16.29 31.40
CA SER A 214 -22.02 17.09 32.43
C SER A 214 -23.44 17.51 32.06
N ALA A 215 -23.78 17.51 30.76
CA ALA A 215 -25.12 17.88 30.27
C ALA A 215 -26.06 16.69 30.05
N PHE A 216 -25.57 15.50 29.65
CA PHE A 216 -26.45 14.35 29.39
C PHE A 216 -27.01 13.72 30.68
N ARG A 217 -26.23 13.72 31.78
CA ARG A 217 -26.72 13.25 33.09
C ARG A 217 -27.66 14.25 33.78
N LYS A 218 -27.43 15.55 33.61
CA LYS A 218 -28.32 16.56 34.21
C LYS A 218 -29.65 16.68 33.47
N VAL A 219 -29.69 16.55 32.14
CA VAL A 219 -30.97 16.59 31.40
C VAL A 219 -31.77 15.29 31.57
N SER A 220 -31.12 14.11 31.62
CA SER A 220 -31.84 12.85 31.89
C SER A 220 -32.29 12.68 33.35
N GLN A 221 -31.75 13.45 34.29
CA GLN A 221 -32.18 13.47 35.70
C GLN A 221 -33.10 14.65 36.04
N LEU A 222 -33.10 15.75 35.26
CA LEU A 222 -33.98 16.90 35.47
C LEU A 222 -35.33 16.78 34.76
N ASP A 223 -35.49 15.91 33.76
CA ASP A 223 -36.82 15.57 33.20
C ASP A 223 -37.49 14.38 33.93
N GLY A 224 -36.89 13.88 35.02
CA GLY A 224 -37.43 12.79 35.84
C GLY A 224 -38.09 13.22 37.14
N LEU A 225 -37.92 14.48 37.59
CA LEU A 225 -38.48 14.94 38.86
C LEU A 225 -38.83 16.44 38.81
N SER A 226 -40.10 16.72 39.14
CA SER A 226 -40.72 17.98 39.56
C SER A 226 -41.03 19.05 38.50
N VAL A 227 -42.27 19.04 37.99
CA VAL A 227 -43.25 20.11 38.28
C VAL A 227 -44.66 19.49 38.34
N GLU A 228 -45.15 19.21 39.54
CA GLU A 228 -46.60 19.23 39.83
C GLU A 228 -46.91 20.47 40.69
N PRO A 229 -48.17 20.95 40.65
CA PRO A 229 -48.55 22.36 40.86
C PRO A 229 -49.04 22.66 42.29
N SER A 230 -48.96 23.93 42.71
CA SER A 230 -49.77 24.60 43.77
C SER A 230 -49.02 25.87 44.26
N ASN A 231 -49.60 26.99 44.68
CA ASN A 231 -50.97 27.44 44.94
C ASN A 231 -50.96 28.98 45.08
N SER A 232 -52.03 29.67 44.65
CA SER A 232 -52.83 30.61 45.47
C SER A 232 -53.76 31.44 44.58
N ASP A 233 -55.06 31.10 44.62
CA ASP A 233 -56.08 32.03 45.14
C ASP A 233 -57.45 31.32 45.28
N THR A 234 -57.87 31.21 46.55
CA THR A 234 -59.24 31.20 47.10
C THR A 234 -60.40 30.45 46.41
N SER A 235 -60.66 29.22 46.89
CA SER A 235 -61.87 28.67 47.58
C SER A 235 -63.26 29.37 47.46
N PRO A 236 -64.39 28.69 47.85
CA PRO A 236 -64.70 27.24 47.89
C PRO A 236 -66.16 26.86 47.47
N LEU A 237 -66.44 25.56 47.35
CA LEU A 237 -67.53 24.80 48.03
C LEU A 237 -68.20 23.71 47.17
N LEU A 238 -67.99 22.48 47.65
CA LEU A 238 -68.94 21.38 47.91
C LEU A 238 -69.55 20.53 46.77
N GLU A 239 -69.37 19.23 47.02
CA GLU A 239 -70.31 18.10 46.83
C GLU A 239 -70.41 17.38 45.48
N SER A 240 -69.70 16.25 45.46
CA SER A 240 -70.20 14.87 45.27
C SER A 240 -71.27 14.54 44.23
N SER A 241 -71.04 13.36 43.64
CA SER A 241 -72.01 12.36 43.18
C SER A 241 -72.33 12.28 41.67
N ASP A 242 -72.21 11.03 41.22
CA ASP A 242 -73.08 10.30 40.30
C ASP A 242 -73.09 10.55 38.78
N ALA A 243 -72.83 9.42 38.10
CA ALA A 243 -73.63 8.81 37.03
C ALA A 243 -73.97 9.60 35.75
N SER A 244 -73.44 9.11 34.61
CA SER A 244 -74.22 8.58 33.46
C SER A 244 -73.24 8.30 32.30
N VAL A 245 -73.05 7.05 31.87
CA VAL A 245 -73.88 6.28 30.92
C VAL A 245 -74.01 7.00 29.56
N GLN A 246 -73.32 6.50 28.53
CA GLN A 246 -73.97 5.72 27.45
C GLN A 246 -72.95 4.91 26.63
N ILE A 247 -73.41 3.72 26.24
CA ILE A 247 -72.67 2.58 25.67
C ILE A 247 -73.21 2.30 24.25
N THR A 248 -72.29 2.19 23.28
CA THR A 248 -72.28 1.33 22.05
C THR A 248 -73.05 1.73 20.76
N PRO A 249 -72.79 1.07 19.59
CA PRO A 249 -71.49 0.71 18.96
C PRO A 249 -71.44 0.83 17.40
N ASN A 250 -70.23 0.63 16.84
CA ASN A 250 -69.89 0.13 15.47
C ASN A 250 -69.72 1.09 14.25
N GLY A 251 -68.49 1.62 14.10
CA GLY A 251 -67.55 1.56 12.93
C GLY A 251 -67.94 2.02 11.50
N PRO A 252 -66.97 2.31 10.58
CA PRO A 252 -65.54 1.99 10.64
C PRO A 252 -64.51 3.11 10.30
N SER A 253 -63.26 2.81 10.68
CA SER A 253 -61.96 3.19 10.07
C SER A 253 -61.35 4.59 10.26
N VAL A 254 -60.26 4.56 11.01
CA VAL A 254 -59.22 5.55 11.27
C VAL A 254 -58.38 5.81 10.01
N TYR A 255 -58.10 7.08 9.70
CA TYR A 255 -56.88 7.53 9.02
C TYR A 255 -56.32 8.75 9.77
N GLY A 256 -55.35 8.51 10.65
CA GLY A 256 -54.61 9.55 11.37
C GLY A 256 -53.29 9.84 10.66
N SER A 257 -53.07 11.10 10.28
CA SER A 257 -51.78 11.62 9.80
C SER A 257 -50.77 11.76 10.95
N ASN A 258 -49.52 11.42 10.66
CA ASN A 258 -48.42 11.21 11.60
C ASN A 258 -48.05 12.43 12.47
N ARG A 259 -48.09 12.23 13.79
CA ARG A 259 -47.46 13.10 14.83
C ARG A 259 -45.93 13.03 14.87
N GLN A 260 -45.30 12.14 14.10
CA GLN A 260 -43.83 11.95 14.10
C GLN A 260 -43.09 13.04 13.32
N ASP A 261 -43.70 13.60 12.27
CA ASP A 261 -43.04 14.59 11.40
C ASP A 261 -42.87 15.96 12.09
N GLU A 262 -43.79 16.36 12.97
CA GLU A 262 -43.71 17.65 13.69
C GLU A 262 -42.66 17.65 14.83
N ALA A 263 -42.37 16.49 15.42
CA ALA A 263 -41.39 16.37 16.51
C ALA A 263 -39.93 16.37 15.99
N GLU A 264 -39.67 15.77 14.82
CA GLU A 264 -38.34 15.73 14.20
C GLU A 264 -37.94 17.09 13.61
N ILE A 265 -38.91 17.83 13.05
CA ILE A 265 -38.72 19.21 12.56
C ILE A 265 -38.38 20.18 13.71
N ASN A 266 -38.97 19.99 14.89
CA ASN A 266 -38.69 20.82 16.08
C ASN A 266 -37.32 20.53 16.71
N LEU A 267 -36.84 19.27 16.67
CA LEU A 267 -35.52 18.93 17.20
C LEU A 267 -34.39 19.46 16.30
N GLU A 268 -34.56 19.40 14.97
CA GLU A 268 -33.62 19.99 14.01
C GLU A 268 -33.61 21.52 14.07
N SER A 269 -34.76 22.17 14.29
CA SER A 269 -34.85 23.64 14.38
C SER A 269 -34.20 24.18 15.66
N ILE A 270 -34.35 23.46 16.78
CA ILE A 270 -33.72 23.78 18.07
C ILE A 270 -32.19 23.52 18.03
N GLN A 271 -31.73 22.44 17.37
CA GLN A 271 -30.30 22.23 17.12
C GLN A 271 -29.70 23.32 16.21
N ARG A 272 -30.41 23.74 15.15
CA ARG A 272 -29.99 24.85 14.26
C ARG A 272 -29.93 26.20 14.98
N GLN A 273 -30.88 26.50 15.87
CA GLN A 273 -30.85 27.73 16.67
C GLN A 273 -29.70 27.76 17.69
N ARG A 274 -29.30 26.61 18.24
CA ARG A 274 -28.17 26.50 19.17
C ARG A 274 -26.81 26.52 18.46
N GLU A 275 -26.73 25.97 17.24
CA GLU A 275 -25.56 26.07 16.35
C GLU A 275 -25.20 27.51 16.00
N GLY A 276 -26.19 28.41 15.86
CA GLY A 276 -25.98 29.83 15.56
C GLY A 276 -25.31 30.66 16.67
N ARG A 277 -25.23 30.14 17.91
CA ARG A 277 -24.71 30.89 19.08
C ARG A 277 -23.29 30.48 19.49
N VAL A 278 -22.69 29.51 18.79
CA VAL A 278 -21.36 28.96 19.09
C VAL A 278 -20.34 29.62 18.15
N SER A 279 -19.26 30.20 18.71
CA SER A 279 -18.16 30.79 17.92
C SER A 279 -17.66 29.80 16.87
N THR A 280 -17.41 30.28 15.64
CA THR A 280 -16.88 29.47 14.52
C THR A 280 -15.65 28.67 14.91
N PHE A 281 -14.81 29.21 15.79
CA PHE A 281 -13.65 28.51 16.33
C PHE A 281 -14.02 27.24 17.11
N LYS A 282 -15.08 27.29 17.93
CA LYS A 282 -15.57 26.13 18.69
C LYS A 282 -16.14 25.05 17.76
N GLN A 283 -16.85 25.45 16.70
CA GLN A 283 -17.36 24.51 15.68
C GLN A 283 -16.21 23.83 14.92
N ALA A 284 -15.21 24.61 14.52
CA ALA A 284 -14.01 24.09 13.86
C ALA A 284 -13.23 23.12 14.76
N PHE A 285 -13.06 23.46 16.03
CA PHE A 285 -12.39 22.60 17.02
C PHE A 285 -13.13 21.28 17.23
N LEU A 286 -14.46 21.30 17.36
CA LEU A 286 -15.29 20.10 17.52
C LEU A 286 -15.27 19.17 16.30
N CYS A 287 -14.88 19.65 15.11
CA CYS A 287 -14.72 18.79 13.94
C CYS A 287 -13.65 17.70 14.15
N PHE A 288 -12.70 17.91 15.08
CA PHE A 288 -11.65 16.95 15.43
C PHE A 288 -12.02 15.96 16.54
N ALA A 289 -13.23 16.05 17.12
CA ALA A 289 -13.63 15.18 18.23
C ALA A 289 -13.91 13.75 17.74
N VAL A 290 -13.17 12.77 18.28
CA VAL A 290 -13.36 11.34 17.95
C VAL A 290 -14.75 10.84 18.34
N PRO A 291 -15.32 11.14 19.52
CA PRO A 291 -16.66 10.67 19.90
C PRO A 291 -17.76 11.13 18.93
N TYR A 292 -17.54 12.23 18.22
CA TYR A 292 -18.48 12.77 17.24
C TYR A 292 -18.34 12.10 15.85
N ASN A 293 -17.11 11.82 15.42
CA ASN A 293 -16.82 11.27 14.08
C ASN A 293 -16.86 9.73 14.04
N LEU A 294 -16.50 9.05 15.13
CA LEU A 294 -16.41 7.59 15.18
C LEU A 294 -17.75 6.88 14.93
N PRO A 295 -18.88 7.27 15.56
CA PRO A 295 -20.17 6.67 15.25
C PRO A 295 -20.59 6.90 13.79
N LYS A 296 -20.27 8.07 13.23
CA LYS A 296 -20.56 8.37 11.83
C LYS A 296 -19.75 7.48 10.90
N LEU A 297 -18.48 7.23 11.21
CA LEU A 297 -17.63 6.31 10.45
C LEU A 297 -18.18 4.89 10.49
N LEU A 298 -18.49 4.38 11.69
CA LEU A 298 -18.95 3.01 11.93
C LEU A 298 -20.42 2.77 11.53
N SER A 299 -21.21 3.82 11.33
CA SER A 299 -22.63 3.68 11.01
C SER A 299 -22.88 2.93 9.70
N GLY A 300 -23.76 1.92 9.74
CA GLY A 300 -24.27 1.25 8.55
C GLY A 300 -25.29 2.09 7.75
N ASN A 301 -25.71 3.24 8.30
CA ASN A 301 -26.76 4.07 7.72
C ASN A 301 -26.27 4.76 6.44
N GLN A 302 -27.04 4.61 5.37
CA GLN A 302 -26.75 5.20 4.07
C GLN A 302 -27.84 6.19 3.67
N SER A 303 -27.49 7.22 2.90
CA SER A 303 -28.48 8.21 2.46
C SER A 303 -29.46 7.59 1.45
N LYS A 304 -30.70 8.07 1.42
CA LYS A 304 -31.74 7.59 0.48
C LYS A 304 -31.34 7.70 -0.99
N GLU A 305 -30.40 8.60 -1.32
CA GLU A 305 -29.88 8.83 -2.68
C GLU A 305 -28.64 7.99 -3.02
N SER A 306 -28.09 7.23 -2.08
CA SER A 306 -26.89 6.42 -2.29
C SER A 306 -27.18 5.05 -2.94
N ILE A 307 -26.15 4.47 -3.55
CA ILE A 307 -26.21 3.15 -4.20
C ILE A 307 -25.43 2.16 -3.32
N PRO A 308 -26.11 1.31 -2.51
CA PRO A 308 -25.46 0.55 -1.46
C PRO A 308 -24.38 -0.43 -1.93
N CYS A 309 -24.60 -1.09 -3.08
CA CYS A 309 -23.68 -2.09 -3.61
C CYS A 309 -22.28 -1.53 -3.94
N ILE A 310 -22.16 -0.21 -4.13
CA ILE A 310 -20.87 0.46 -4.37
C ILE A 310 -19.91 0.24 -3.20
N HIS A 311 -20.41 0.22 -1.96
CA HIS A 311 -19.56 0.00 -0.79
C HIS A 311 -18.95 -1.41 -0.81
N GLY A 312 -19.73 -2.45 -1.12
CA GLY A 312 -19.22 -3.82 -1.27
C GLY A 312 -18.16 -3.94 -2.37
N ILE A 313 -18.42 -3.35 -3.55
CA ILE A 313 -17.47 -3.38 -4.68
C ILE A 313 -16.14 -2.71 -4.29
N ARG A 314 -16.17 -1.58 -3.58
CA ARG A 314 -14.95 -0.89 -3.11
C ARG A 314 -14.13 -1.76 -2.17
N VAL A 315 -14.78 -2.41 -1.20
CA VAL A 315 -14.07 -3.22 -0.19
C VAL A 315 -13.45 -4.46 -0.85
N ILE A 316 -14.20 -5.16 -1.69
CA ILE A 316 -13.68 -6.32 -2.43
C ILE A 316 -12.51 -5.92 -3.34
N SER A 317 -12.65 -4.80 -4.07
CA SER A 317 -11.56 -4.29 -4.91
C SER A 317 -10.34 -3.91 -4.07
N MET A 318 -10.53 -3.32 -2.90
CA MET A 318 -9.43 -2.96 -2.00
C MET A 318 -8.71 -4.19 -1.42
N LEU A 319 -9.47 -5.22 -1.00
CA LEU A 319 -8.89 -6.49 -0.56
C LEU A 319 -8.07 -7.15 -1.68
N TRP A 320 -8.56 -7.05 -2.92
CA TRP A 320 -7.86 -7.57 -4.08
C TRP A 320 -6.57 -6.79 -4.42
N VAL A 321 -6.54 -5.45 -4.28
CA VAL A 321 -5.31 -4.64 -4.36
C VAL A 321 -4.29 -5.12 -3.33
N ILE A 322 -4.68 -5.25 -2.06
CA ILE A 322 -3.77 -5.66 -0.98
C ILE A 322 -3.22 -7.07 -1.26
N LEU A 323 -4.05 -7.98 -1.76
CA LEU A 323 -3.60 -9.32 -2.16
C LEU A 323 -2.52 -9.24 -3.26
N GLY A 324 -2.80 -8.51 -4.34
CA GLY A 324 -1.83 -8.30 -5.43
C GLY A 324 -0.52 -7.70 -4.94
N HIS A 325 -0.59 -6.60 -4.18
CA HIS A 325 0.59 -5.91 -3.66
C HIS A 325 1.39 -6.75 -2.66
N THR A 326 0.74 -7.61 -1.89
CA THR A 326 1.42 -8.55 -0.97
C THR A 326 2.32 -9.52 -1.75
N PHE A 327 1.83 -10.09 -2.85
CA PHE A 327 2.61 -10.98 -3.71
C PHE A 327 3.67 -10.22 -4.54
N ILE A 328 3.38 -8.99 -4.98
CA ILE A 328 4.37 -8.13 -5.65
C ILE A 328 5.55 -7.91 -4.72
N PHE A 329 5.25 -7.44 -3.52
CA PHE A 329 6.29 -7.03 -2.60
C PHE A 329 7.11 -8.22 -2.09
N ALA A 330 6.50 -9.38 -1.86
CA ALA A 330 7.24 -10.60 -1.54
C ALA A 330 8.19 -11.02 -2.68
N SER A 331 7.88 -10.66 -3.93
CA SER A 331 8.78 -10.88 -5.05
C SER A 331 9.94 -9.90 -5.06
N ILE A 332 9.69 -8.60 -4.83
CA ILE A 332 10.73 -7.55 -4.83
C ILE A 332 11.69 -7.71 -3.64
N MET A 333 11.18 -8.11 -2.48
CA MET A 333 11.99 -8.41 -1.29
C MET A 333 12.87 -9.65 -1.48
N GLY A 334 12.70 -10.43 -2.54
CA GLY A 334 13.43 -11.67 -2.71
C GLY A 334 12.97 -12.78 -1.76
N GLY A 335 13.01 -14.00 -2.27
CA GLY A 335 12.71 -15.19 -1.48
C GLY A 335 13.87 -16.16 -1.43
N VAL A 336 13.84 -17.10 -0.50
CA VAL A 336 14.77 -18.25 -0.51
C VAL A 336 14.44 -19.25 -1.63
N ASN A 337 13.29 -19.10 -2.28
CA ASN A 337 12.80 -20.00 -3.32
C ASN A 337 11.93 -19.27 -4.37
N PRO A 338 12.44 -18.22 -5.02
CA PRO A 338 11.66 -17.37 -5.93
C PRO A 338 11.13 -18.13 -7.15
N MET A 339 11.74 -19.25 -7.55
CA MET A 339 11.20 -20.10 -8.62
C MET A 339 9.81 -20.67 -8.32
N LYS A 340 9.39 -20.78 -7.06
CA LYS A 340 7.99 -21.15 -6.75
C LYS A 340 6.98 -20.12 -7.31
N LEU A 341 7.38 -18.87 -7.46
CA LEU A 341 6.52 -17.86 -8.08
C LEU A 341 6.26 -18.21 -9.55
N GLU A 342 7.27 -18.70 -10.28
CA GLU A 342 7.11 -19.19 -11.66
C GLU A 342 6.13 -20.38 -11.72
N GLU A 343 6.20 -21.29 -10.76
CA GLU A 343 5.24 -22.39 -10.66
C GLU A 343 3.83 -21.88 -10.35
N TRP A 344 3.69 -20.87 -9.50
CA TRP A 344 2.40 -20.31 -9.11
C TRP A 344 1.74 -19.56 -10.25
N VAL A 345 2.47 -18.76 -11.03
CA VAL A 345 1.91 -18.04 -12.17
C VAL A 345 1.39 -18.98 -13.27
N LYS A 346 1.87 -20.22 -13.30
CA LYS A 346 1.33 -21.29 -14.17
C LYS A 346 0.10 -21.99 -13.59
N ARG A 347 -0.30 -21.68 -12.35
CA ARG A 347 -1.52 -22.23 -11.73
C ARG A 347 -2.72 -21.39 -12.12
N TYR A 348 -3.79 -22.10 -12.48
CA TYR A 348 -5.04 -21.50 -12.87
C TYR A 348 -5.60 -20.53 -11.81
N GLY A 349 -5.59 -20.92 -10.53
CA GLY A 349 -6.08 -20.06 -9.43
C GLY A 349 -5.24 -18.80 -9.19
N PHE A 350 -3.98 -18.76 -9.61
CA PHE A 350 -3.10 -17.61 -9.42
C PHE A 350 -3.35 -16.49 -10.45
N MET A 351 -4.19 -16.75 -11.47
CA MET A 351 -4.62 -15.74 -12.43
C MET A 351 -5.32 -14.56 -11.75
N VAL A 352 -6.03 -14.81 -10.65
CA VAL A 352 -6.64 -13.75 -9.82
C VAL A 352 -5.58 -12.80 -9.25
N VAL A 353 -4.45 -13.32 -8.79
CA VAL A 353 -3.35 -12.49 -8.26
C VAL A 353 -2.59 -11.80 -9.39
N SER A 354 -2.31 -12.52 -10.47
CA SER A 354 -1.54 -12.01 -11.61
C SER A 354 -2.26 -10.87 -12.33
N ASN A 355 -3.59 -10.96 -12.45
CA ASN A 355 -4.43 -9.94 -13.08
C ASN A 355 -5.12 -9.03 -12.06
N ALA A 356 -4.52 -8.83 -10.88
CA ALA A 356 -5.10 -8.00 -9.84
C ALA A 356 -5.34 -6.55 -10.27
N TYR A 357 -4.65 -6.04 -11.30
CA TYR A 357 -4.79 -4.67 -11.80
C TYR A 357 -6.20 -4.26 -12.26
N PHE A 358 -7.10 -5.22 -12.52
CA PHE A 358 -8.51 -4.95 -12.81
C PHE A 358 -9.27 -4.37 -11.62
N CYS A 359 -8.77 -4.54 -10.39
CA CYS A 359 -9.34 -3.88 -9.21
C CYS A 359 -9.32 -2.35 -9.33
N VAL A 360 -8.28 -1.78 -9.97
CA VAL A 360 -8.15 -0.35 -10.21
C VAL A 360 -9.19 0.10 -11.25
N ASP A 361 -9.43 -0.70 -12.28
CA ASP A 361 -10.45 -0.42 -13.29
C ASP A 361 -11.86 -0.36 -12.68
N SER A 362 -12.16 -1.22 -11.69
CA SER A 362 -13.40 -1.13 -10.90
C SER A 362 -13.53 0.22 -10.19
N PHE A 363 -12.45 0.75 -9.59
CA PHE A 363 -12.46 2.10 -8.98
C PHE A 363 -12.70 3.21 -10.02
N PHE A 364 -12.18 3.09 -11.24
CA PHE A 364 -12.44 4.04 -12.32
C PHE A 364 -13.91 4.02 -12.77
N VAL A 365 -14.53 2.84 -12.90
CA VAL A 365 -15.98 2.71 -13.18
C VAL A 365 -16.79 3.42 -12.09
N LEU A 366 -16.52 3.12 -10.83
CA LEU A 366 -17.22 3.74 -9.70
C LEU A 366 -17.04 5.26 -9.64
N SER A 367 -15.84 5.75 -9.99
CA SER A 367 -15.52 7.17 -10.03
C SER A 367 -16.31 7.90 -11.12
N GLY A 368 -16.36 7.35 -12.35
CA GLY A 368 -17.15 7.91 -13.44
C GLY A 368 -18.64 7.91 -13.12
N LEU A 369 -19.15 6.80 -12.57
CA LEU A 369 -20.55 6.67 -12.18
C LEU A 369 -20.98 7.71 -11.15
N LEU A 370 -20.23 7.82 -10.05
CA LEU A 370 -20.58 8.73 -8.96
C LEU A 370 -20.45 10.19 -9.36
N VAL A 371 -19.43 10.54 -10.15
CA VAL A 371 -19.27 11.89 -10.67
C VAL A 371 -20.48 12.26 -11.52
N THR A 372 -20.89 11.43 -12.48
CA THR A 372 -22.04 11.74 -13.35
C THR A 372 -23.35 11.74 -12.57
N TYR A 373 -23.65 10.68 -11.82
CA TYR A 373 -24.93 10.54 -11.11
C TYR A 373 -25.15 11.65 -10.08
N LEU A 374 -24.15 11.98 -9.25
CA LEU A 374 -24.29 13.00 -8.22
C LEU A 374 -24.29 14.42 -8.80
N THR A 375 -23.49 14.67 -9.85
CA THR A 375 -23.42 15.98 -10.48
C THR A 375 -24.73 16.32 -11.19
N LEU A 376 -25.27 15.40 -11.99
CA LEU A 376 -26.57 15.59 -12.65
C LEU A 376 -27.72 15.72 -11.64
N SER A 377 -27.68 14.95 -10.55
CA SER A 377 -28.65 15.07 -9.45
C SER A 377 -28.61 16.45 -8.79
N LYS A 378 -27.41 17.03 -8.62
CA LYS A 378 -27.24 18.40 -8.11
C LYS A 378 -27.69 19.46 -9.12
N MET A 379 -27.39 19.28 -10.41
CA MET A 379 -27.83 20.19 -11.48
C MET A 379 -29.34 20.30 -11.54
N LYS A 380 -30.05 19.18 -11.40
CA LYS A 380 -31.52 19.16 -11.37
C LYS A 380 -32.08 20.01 -10.24
N LYS A 381 -31.43 20.02 -9.07
CA LYS A 381 -31.84 20.80 -7.90
C LYS A 381 -31.49 22.29 -8.02
N LYS A 382 -30.53 22.66 -8.88
CA LYS A 382 -30.01 24.03 -9.04
C LYS A 382 -30.25 24.63 -10.43
N ASP A 383 -31.28 24.15 -11.13
CA ASP A 383 -31.66 24.65 -12.46
C ASP A 383 -30.47 24.70 -13.45
N GLY A 384 -29.69 23.61 -13.48
CA GLY A 384 -28.54 23.47 -14.38
C GLY A 384 -27.27 24.24 -13.98
N ARG A 385 -27.29 25.07 -12.93
CA ARG A 385 -26.13 25.88 -12.53
C ARG A 385 -25.12 25.08 -11.69
N ILE A 386 -23.87 24.97 -12.18
CA ILE A 386 -22.72 24.47 -11.42
C ILE A 386 -21.64 25.55 -11.36
N HIS A 387 -21.16 25.83 -10.16
CA HIS A 387 -19.91 26.57 -9.97
C HIS A 387 -18.73 25.61 -10.15
N TRP A 388 -18.19 25.52 -11.37
CA TRP A 388 -17.12 24.58 -11.71
C TRP A 388 -15.88 24.74 -10.83
N LEU A 389 -15.48 25.98 -10.52
CA LEU A 389 -14.37 26.25 -9.60
C LEU A 389 -14.62 25.65 -8.22
N LEU A 390 -15.83 25.81 -7.68
CA LEU A 390 -16.20 25.26 -6.38
C LEU A 390 -16.29 23.72 -6.43
N PHE A 391 -16.73 23.15 -7.56
CA PHE A 391 -16.76 21.70 -7.78
C PHE A 391 -15.34 21.10 -7.70
N TYR A 392 -14.37 21.67 -8.40
CA TYR A 392 -12.98 21.21 -8.36
C TYR A 392 -12.34 21.48 -6.99
N PHE A 393 -12.65 22.63 -6.36
CA PHE A 393 -12.19 22.92 -5.01
C PHE A 393 -12.67 21.87 -4.00
N HIS A 394 -13.96 21.53 -3.98
CA HIS A 394 -14.51 20.49 -3.11
C HIS A 394 -13.83 19.12 -3.36
N ARG A 395 -13.52 18.81 -4.62
CA ARG A 395 -12.84 17.57 -4.98
C ARG A 395 -11.40 17.55 -4.47
N TYR A 396 -10.67 18.65 -4.64
CA TYR A 396 -9.30 18.82 -4.16
C TYR A 396 -9.23 18.78 -2.63
N TRP A 397 -10.08 19.56 -1.95
CA TRP A 397 -10.16 19.59 -0.48
C TRP A 397 -10.50 18.23 0.13
N ARG A 398 -11.27 17.40 -0.57
CA ARG A 398 -11.61 16.06 -0.10
C ARG A 398 -10.46 15.05 -0.22
N LEU A 399 -9.70 15.08 -1.32
CA LEU A 399 -8.72 14.03 -1.64
C LEU A 399 -7.30 14.39 -1.22
N THR A 400 -6.88 15.64 -1.45
CA THR A 400 -5.50 16.08 -1.31
C THR A 400 -4.99 16.04 0.12
N PRO A 401 -5.75 16.40 1.17
CA PRO A 401 -5.17 16.43 2.52
C PRO A 401 -4.75 15.06 3.04
N VAL A 402 -5.54 14.02 2.78
CA VAL A 402 -5.16 12.64 3.14
C VAL A 402 -3.91 12.23 2.37
N LEU A 403 -3.87 12.48 1.06
CA LEU A 403 -2.68 12.21 0.23
C LEU A 403 -1.44 12.94 0.78
N ALA A 404 -1.56 14.23 1.11
CA ALA A 404 -0.46 15.04 1.60
C ALA A 404 0.07 14.54 2.95
N VAL A 405 -0.81 14.25 3.90
CA VAL A 405 -0.41 13.73 5.22
C VAL A 405 0.22 12.34 5.10
N THR A 406 -0.36 11.46 4.27
CA THR A 406 0.20 10.14 4.03
C THR A 406 1.56 10.21 3.32
N MET A 407 1.73 11.13 2.36
CA MET A 407 3.00 11.37 1.70
C MET A 407 4.07 11.94 2.64
N LEU A 408 3.69 12.85 3.54
CA LEU A 408 4.56 13.40 4.58
C LEU A 408 5.07 12.29 5.50
N PHE A 409 4.17 11.40 5.95
CA PHE A 409 4.52 10.23 6.74
C PHE A 409 5.47 9.30 5.96
N TYR A 410 5.13 9.00 4.71
CA TYR A 410 5.95 8.14 3.86
C TYR A 410 7.36 8.70 3.64
N LEU A 411 7.51 10.00 3.42
CA LEU A 411 8.79 10.60 3.08
C LEU A 411 9.71 10.82 4.28
N TYR A 412 9.17 11.38 5.36
CA TYR A 412 10.01 11.85 6.45
C TYR A 412 9.98 10.93 7.65
N ILE A 413 8.93 10.12 7.84
CA ILE A 413 8.83 9.21 8.99
C ILE A 413 9.34 7.82 8.65
N THR A 414 8.88 7.19 7.56
CA THR A 414 9.20 5.77 7.29
C THR A 414 10.70 5.42 7.24
N PRO A 415 11.62 6.29 6.76
CA PRO A 415 13.05 5.97 6.77
C PRO A 415 13.65 5.78 8.17
N TYR A 416 13.00 6.29 9.22
CA TYR A 416 13.44 6.15 10.61
C TYR A 416 12.82 4.95 11.32
N PHE A 417 11.74 4.37 10.76
CA PHE A 417 11.10 3.19 11.32
C PHE A 417 11.71 1.89 10.79
N GLY A 418 12.29 1.89 9.59
CA GLY A 418 12.88 0.69 9.01
C GLY A 418 14.20 0.29 9.70
N HIS A 419 14.35 -1.00 9.98
CA HIS A 419 15.55 -1.58 10.58
C HIS A 419 15.88 -2.92 9.94
N GLY A 420 17.05 -3.06 9.33
CA GLY A 420 17.49 -4.28 8.66
C GLY A 420 18.04 -4.04 7.24
N PRO A 421 18.45 -5.12 6.57
CA PRO A 421 19.07 -5.05 5.25
C PRO A 421 18.12 -4.49 4.18
N TYR A 422 16.82 -4.81 4.25
CA TYR A 422 15.83 -4.25 3.32
C TYR A 422 15.50 -2.79 3.58
N ALA A 423 15.72 -2.29 4.80
CA ALA A 423 15.54 -0.89 5.12
C ALA A 423 16.51 0.00 4.33
N GLN A 424 17.73 -0.49 4.06
CA GLN A 424 18.71 0.21 3.23
C GLN A 424 18.21 0.39 1.80
N ILE A 425 17.70 -0.70 1.23
CA ILE A 425 17.09 -0.71 -0.10
C ILE A 425 15.87 0.23 -0.14
N ALA A 426 15.11 0.33 0.96
CA ALA A 426 13.94 1.20 1.08
C ALA A 426 14.25 2.69 1.32
N SER A 427 15.46 3.01 1.80
CA SER A 427 15.86 4.33 2.31
C SER A 427 16.47 5.24 1.23
N GLU A 428 17.06 4.70 0.17
CA GLU A 428 17.57 5.49 -0.96
C GLU A 428 16.43 5.91 -1.91
N ARG A 429 15.86 7.10 -1.68
CA ARG A 429 14.84 7.71 -2.55
C ARG A 429 15.27 9.08 -3.09
N PRO A 430 16.27 9.15 -3.98
CA PRO A 430 16.85 10.43 -4.40
C PRO A 430 15.91 11.30 -5.26
N LEU A 431 14.94 10.72 -5.97
CA LEU A 431 14.04 11.47 -6.86
C LEU A 431 12.79 12.02 -6.19
N CYS A 432 12.26 11.35 -5.17
CA CYS A 432 10.98 11.75 -4.57
C CYS A 432 11.01 13.12 -3.85
N PRO A 433 12.05 13.50 -3.09
CA PRO A 433 12.17 14.85 -2.53
C PRO A 433 12.20 15.97 -3.57
N LYS A 434 12.49 15.67 -4.84
CA LYS A 434 12.54 16.65 -5.92
C LYS A 434 11.17 16.86 -6.60
N TYR A 435 10.34 15.82 -6.68
CA TYR A 435 9.07 15.85 -7.43
C TYR A 435 7.81 15.58 -6.59
N TRP A 436 7.90 15.56 -5.26
CA TRP A 436 6.74 15.31 -4.38
C TRP A 436 5.56 16.26 -4.66
N TRP A 437 5.84 17.52 -4.99
CA TRP A 437 4.84 18.54 -5.29
C TRP A 437 4.00 18.21 -6.53
N ALA A 438 4.54 17.47 -7.50
CA ALA A 438 3.82 17.07 -8.71
C ALA A 438 2.67 16.10 -8.40
N ASN A 439 2.82 15.26 -7.36
CA ASN A 439 1.76 14.37 -6.88
C ASN A 439 0.63 15.13 -6.18
N LEU A 440 0.95 16.20 -5.44
CA LEU A 440 -0.07 17.05 -4.80
C LEU A 440 -0.88 17.88 -5.81
N LEU A 441 -0.25 18.27 -6.91
CA LEU A 441 -0.90 18.98 -8.01
C LEU A 441 -1.60 18.04 -9.01
N TYR A 442 -1.48 16.71 -8.85
CA TYR A 442 -2.00 15.70 -9.79
C TYR A 442 -1.49 15.86 -11.24
N ILE A 443 -0.26 16.36 -11.40
CA ILE A 443 0.42 16.55 -12.71
C ILE A 443 1.56 15.57 -12.92
N ASN A 444 1.61 14.51 -12.11
CA ASN A 444 2.66 13.49 -12.15
C ASN A 444 2.80 12.80 -13.53
N ASN A 445 1.75 12.83 -14.35
CA ASN A 445 1.76 12.29 -15.71
C ASN A 445 2.64 13.06 -16.71
N PHE A 446 3.00 14.32 -16.41
CA PHE A 446 3.80 15.17 -17.30
C PHE A 446 5.30 15.13 -16.99
N TYR A 447 5.69 14.37 -15.98
CA TYR A 447 7.07 14.18 -15.59
C TYR A 447 7.46 12.71 -15.81
N PRO A 448 8.75 12.41 -16.08
CA PRO A 448 9.20 11.03 -16.28
C PRO A 448 8.79 10.13 -15.12
N VAL A 449 8.21 8.95 -15.42
CA VAL A 449 7.66 7.98 -14.44
C VAL A 449 8.70 7.60 -13.39
N GLU A 450 9.95 7.39 -13.83
CA GLU A 450 11.11 7.14 -12.97
C GLU A 450 11.32 8.21 -11.90
N SER A 451 10.84 9.43 -12.10
CA SER A 451 11.08 10.57 -11.20
C SER A 451 9.93 10.93 -10.26
N VAL A 452 8.68 10.51 -10.52
CA VAL A 452 7.50 11.05 -9.81
C VAL A 452 6.61 10.00 -9.13
N ASN A 453 6.52 8.77 -9.66
CA ASN A 453 5.68 7.72 -9.07
C ASN A 453 6.34 7.01 -7.86
N MET A 454 7.65 7.19 -7.64
CA MET A 454 8.41 6.61 -6.51
C MET A 454 8.09 7.19 -5.12
N CYS A 455 7.10 8.08 -5.02
CA CYS A 455 6.66 8.65 -3.74
C CYS A 455 5.55 7.87 -3.04
N GLY A 456 5.11 6.74 -3.61
CA GLY A 456 4.11 5.85 -3.02
C GLY A 456 4.25 4.37 -3.42
N GLU A 457 5.18 4.05 -4.31
CA GLU A 457 5.50 2.69 -4.75
C GLU A 457 6.97 2.37 -4.42
N TYR A 458 7.18 1.21 -3.79
CA TYR A 458 8.50 0.66 -3.51
C TYR A 458 9.08 0.07 -4.80
N ASN A 459 10.07 0.74 -5.38
CA ASN A 459 10.95 0.17 -6.39
C ASN A 459 12.40 0.45 -5.98
N SER A 460 13.17 -0.62 -5.82
CA SER A 460 14.58 -0.64 -5.44
C SER A 460 15.49 -0.15 -6.57
N TYR A 461 15.39 1.11 -7.02
CA TYR A 461 16.26 1.62 -8.08
C TYR A 461 16.78 3.03 -7.79
N ASN A 462 18.09 3.12 -7.57
CA ASN A 462 18.85 4.35 -7.37
C ASN A 462 19.25 4.93 -8.76
N PRO A 463 18.91 6.19 -9.12
CA PRO A 463 19.09 6.79 -10.43
C PRO A 463 20.33 7.71 -10.51
N CYS A 464 21.30 7.59 -9.60
CA CYS A 464 22.46 8.48 -9.54
C CYS A 464 23.54 8.26 -10.63
N THR A 465 23.24 7.60 -11.76
CA THR A 465 24.16 7.50 -12.90
C THR A 465 23.57 8.18 -14.14
N SER A 466 23.97 9.43 -14.33
CA SER A 466 23.79 10.20 -15.55
C SER A 466 24.48 9.54 -16.74
N GLY A 467 23.73 9.26 -17.82
CA GLY A 467 24.25 9.35 -19.19
C GLY A 467 24.43 8.07 -20.02
N VAL A 468 24.01 6.87 -19.58
CA VAL A 468 24.14 5.65 -20.41
C VAL A 468 22.86 4.81 -20.38
N ASP A 469 22.17 4.77 -21.53
CA ASP A 469 21.08 3.87 -21.96
C ASP A 469 20.31 3.15 -20.83
N GLN A 470 19.42 3.88 -20.15
CA GLN A 470 18.49 3.40 -19.11
C GLN A 470 17.37 2.55 -19.74
N ARG A 471 17.69 1.34 -20.22
CA ARG A 471 16.72 0.49 -20.94
C ARG A 471 16.51 -0.90 -20.36
N SER A 472 16.87 -1.15 -19.10
CA SER A 472 16.68 -2.46 -18.49
C SER A 472 16.20 -2.40 -17.04
N ASN A 473 15.01 -2.98 -16.83
CA ASN A 473 14.48 -3.58 -15.59
C ASN A 473 13.58 -2.69 -14.72
N TYR A 474 12.32 -2.60 -15.16
CA TYR A 474 11.18 -2.16 -14.37
C TYR A 474 10.49 -3.41 -13.80
N GLU A 475 10.47 -3.61 -12.49
CA GLU A 475 9.96 -4.86 -11.88
C GLU A 475 8.54 -4.72 -11.32
N SER A 476 7.55 -4.62 -12.22
CA SER A 476 6.15 -4.92 -11.86
C SER A 476 5.95 -6.45 -11.83
N LEU A 477 5.02 -7.02 -11.02
CA LEU A 477 4.64 -8.44 -11.15
C LEU A 477 4.27 -8.78 -12.59
N VAL A 478 3.58 -7.88 -13.29
CA VAL A 478 3.23 -8.05 -14.70
C VAL A 478 4.49 -8.23 -15.56
N TYR A 479 5.57 -7.49 -15.30
CA TYR A 479 6.83 -7.68 -16.02
C TYR A 479 7.57 -8.94 -15.56
N MET A 480 7.61 -9.24 -14.26
CA MET A 480 8.24 -10.47 -13.77
C MET A 480 7.52 -11.72 -14.29
N VAL A 481 6.19 -11.78 -14.28
CA VAL A 481 5.45 -12.89 -14.89
C VAL A 481 5.68 -12.93 -16.42
N SER A 482 5.84 -11.76 -17.05
CA SER A 482 6.14 -11.69 -18.48
C SER A 482 7.58 -12.03 -18.87
N GLN A 483 8.55 -11.97 -17.95
CA GLN A 483 9.92 -12.50 -18.16
C GLN A 483 9.92 -14.01 -18.37
N TRP A 484 8.82 -14.67 -17.97
CA TRP A 484 8.54 -16.10 -18.14
C TRP A 484 7.46 -16.37 -19.20
N SER A 485 6.85 -15.33 -19.77
CA SER A 485 6.14 -15.43 -21.05
C SER A 485 7.18 -15.55 -22.17
N PRO A 486 6.94 -16.32 -23.23
CA PRO A 486 7.93 -16.46 -24.31
C PRO A 486 8.17 -15.16 -25.10
N ARG A 487 7.45 -14.06 -24.78
CA ARG A 487 7.75 -12.69 -25.20
C ARG A 487 7.52 -11.70 -24.04
N PRO A 488 8.56 -11.28 -23.29
CA PRO A 488 8.40 -10.20 -22.32
C PRO A 488 8.03 -8.89 -23.06
N PRO A 489 6.93 -8.20 -22.72
CA PRO A 489 6.68 -6.83 -23.15
C PRO A 489 7.81 -5.98 -22.57
N GLY A 490 8.73 -5.46 -23.38
CA GLY A 490 9.93 -4.76 -22.89
C GLY A 490 9.66 -3.53 -22.01
N PRO A 491 10.71 -2.83 -21.51
CA PRO A 491 10.75 -1.61 -20.65
C PRO A 491 9.54 -0.67 -20.68
N ILE A 492 8.95 -0.59 -21.85
CA ILE A 492 7.97 0.37 -22.32
C ILE A 492 6.56 0.08 -21.77
N PHE A 493 6.18 -1.16 -21.43
CA PHE A 493 4.77 -1.44 -21.12
C PHE A 493 4.30 -0.86 -19.78
N ALA A 494 5.06 -1.01 -18.69
CA ALA A 494 4.63 -0.42 -17.42
C ALA A 494 4.60 1.12 -17.51
N ASP A 495 5.73 1.68 -17.98
CA ASP A 495 5.93 3.12 -18.09
C ASP A 495 4.94 3.80 -19.02
N VAL A 496 4.50 3.14 -20.10
CA VAL A 496 3.64 3.75 -21.14
C VAL A 496 2.16 3.37 -20.98
N VAL A 497 1.85 2.15 -20.51
CA VAL A 497 0.48 1.58 -20.60
C VAL A 497 -0.13 1.27 -19.23
N TYR A 498 0.67 0.83 -18.25
CA TYR A 498 0.17 0.40 -16.94
C TYR A 498 0.01 1.56 -15.96
N ASP A 499 1.07 2.35 -15.78
CA ASP A 499 1.15 3.41 -14.75
C ASP A 499 0.34 4.65 -15.12
N LYS A 500 0.18 4.89 -16.42
CA LYS A 500 -0.47 6.11 -16.91
C LYS A 500 -2.00 5.99 -16.80
N PRO A 501 -2.66 6.84 -15.99
CA PRO A 501 -4.08 6.72 -15.70
C PRO A 501 -4.98 6.99 -16.92
N TYR A 502 -4.49 7.73 -17.93
CA TYR A 502 -5.25 7.97 -19.16
C TYR A 502 -5.48 6.70 -19.98
N CYS A 503 -4.62 5.68 -19.85
CA CYS A 503 -4.84 4.37 -20.44
C CYS A 503 -6.02 3.62 -19.77
N ARG A 504 -6.58 4.16 -18.68
CA ARG A 504 -7.77 3.65 -17.96
C ARG A 504 -9.00 4.55 -18.16
N ILE A 505 -9.00 5.42 -19.17
CA ILE A 505 -10.16 6.26 -19.48
C ILE A 505 -11.40 5.44 -19.85
N THR A 506 -11.22 4.28 -20.49
CA THR A 506 -12.32 3.45 -20.98
C THR A 506 -13.28 2.98 -19.88
N PRO A 507 -12.85 2.33 -18.78
CA PRO A 507 -13.75 1.99 -17.67
C PRO A 507 -14.37 3.23 -17.01
N TYR A 508 -13.68 4.37 -16.99
CA TYR A 508 -14.25 5.62 -16.49
C TYR A 508 -15.43 6.11 -17.34
N LEU A 509 -15.30 6.07 -18.68
CA LEU A 509 -16.38 6.40 -19.62
C LEU A 509 -17.60 5.47 -19.45
N VAL A 510 -17.36 4.16 -19.29
CA VAL A 510 -18.43 3.19 -19.01
C VAL A 510 -19.17 3.55 -17.72
N GLY A 511 -18.42 3.90 -16.67
CA GLY A 511 -18.98 4.39 -15.41
C GLY A 511 -19.85 5.63 -15.61
N MET A 512 -19.38 6.62 -16.37
CA MET A 512 -20.16 7.83 -16.67
C MET A 512 -21.44 7.52 -17.44
N ALA A 513 -21.38 6.64 -18.44
CA ALA A 513 -22.54 6.23 -19.22
C ALA A 513 -23.59 5.56 -18.32
N LEU A 514 -23.16 4.64 -17.44
CA LEU A 514 -24.05 4.03 -16.45
C LEU A 514 -24.62 5.07 -15.48
N GLY A 515 -23.80 6.00 -14.98
CA GLY A 515 -24.24 7.07 -14.10
C GLY A 515 -25.34 7.95 -14.73
N TYR A 516 -25.24 8.23 -16.03
CA TYR A 516 -26.28 8.93 -16.78
C TYR A 516 -27.56 8.10 -16.90
N VAL A 517 -27.46 6.80 -17.20
CA VAL A 517 -28.60 5.88 -17.26
C VAL A 517 -29.34 5.85 -15.91
N LEU A 518 -28.62 5.68 -14.80
CA LEU A 518 -29.21 5.64 -13.46
C LEU A 518 -29.86 6.97 -13.06
N TYR A 519 -29.32 8.09 -13.53
CA TYR A 519 -29.90 9.41 -13.30
C TYR A 519 -31.19 9.63 -14.10
N LYS A 520 -31.18 9.29 -15.40
CA LYS A 520 -32.31 9.52 -16.30
C LYS A 520 -33.48 8.58 -16.03
N TYR A 521 -33.19 7.32 -15.68
CA TYR A 521 -34.18 6.27 -15.52
C TYR A 521 -34.24 5.79 -14.06
N PRO A 522 -35.24 6.23 -13.26
CA PRO A 522 -35.35 5.85 -11.85
C PRO A 522 -35.65 4.36 -11.67
N LYS A 523 -35.48 3.82 -10.44
CA LYS A 523 -35.54 2.38 -10.10
C LYS A 523 -36.73 1.58 -10.65
N LYS A 524 -37.87 2.21 -10.97
CA LYS A 524 -39.07 1.53 -11.52
C LYS A 524 -39.19 1.62 -13.06
N SER A 525 -38.18 2.17 -13.74
CA SER A 525 -38.27 2.50 -15.17
C SER A 525 -38.09 1.31 -16.11
N PHE A 526 -37.36 0.26 -15.70
CA PHE A 526 -37.10 -0.91 -16.54
C PHE A 526 -37.85 -2.13 -16.02
N ARG A 527 -38.49 -2.86 -16.94
CA ARG A 527 -39.08 -4.18 -16.71
C ARG A 527 -38.52 -5.16 -17.74
N ILE A 528 -37.41 -5.80 -17.41
CA ILE A 528 -36.72 -6.77 -18.26
C ILE A 528 -37.23 -8.18 -17.93
N ASN A 529 -37.42 -9.02 -18.96
CA ASN A 529 -37.76 -10.43 -18.78
C ASN A 529 -36.60 -11.17 -18.07
N TRP A 530 -36.93 -12.06 -17.12
CA TRP A 530 -35.96 -12.81 -16.34
C TRP A 530 -34.99 -13.65 -17.18
N ILE A 531 -35.41 -14.13 -18.36
CA ILE A 531 -34.54 -14.87 -19.30
C ILE A 531 -33.44 -13.94 -19.82
N VAL A 532 -33.79 -12.71 -20.21
CA VAL A 532 -32.82 -11.72 -20.69
C VAL A 532 -31.87 -11.33 -19.56
N VAL A 533 -32.37 -11.16 -18.33
CA VAL A 533 -31.54 -10.91 -17.14
C VAL A 533 -30.54 -12.05 -16.92
N LEU A 534 -30.99 -13.31 -17.03
CA LEU A 534 -30.13 -14.49 -16.91
C LEU A 534 -29.06 -14.51 -18.00
N LEU A 535 -29.43 -14.29 -19.26
CA LEU A 535 -28.47 -14.21 -20.38
C LEU A 535 -27.44 -13.11 -20.16
N CYS A 536 -27.86 -11.92 -19.74
CA CYS A 536 -26.94 -10.83 -19.43
C CYS A 536 -26.00 -11.17 -18.26
N TRP A 537 -26.47 -11.88 -17.23
CA TRP A 537 -25.61 -12.38 -16.16
C TRP A 537 -24.58 -13.39 -16.66
N VAL A 538 -24.99 -14.36 -17.49
CA VAL A 538 -24.08 -15.36 -18.08
C VAL A 538 -23.03 -14.69 -18.95
N ILE A 539 -23.44 -13.78 -19.84
CA ILE A 539 -22.53 -13.03 -20.71
C ILE A 539 -21.57 -12.16 -19.87
N SER A 540 -22.11 -11.42 -18.90
CA SER A 540 -21.31 -10.55 -18.03
C SER A 540 -20.28 -11.35 -17.22
N CYS A 541 -20.68 -12.45 -16.59
CA CYS A 541 -19.77 -13.33 -15.86
C CYS A 541 -18.73 -13.97 -16.81
N GLY A 542 -19.12 -14.35 -18.03
CA GLY A 542 -18.21 -14.82 -19.06
C GLY A 542 -17.18 -13.77 -19.48
N MET A 543 -17.59 -12.51 -19.61
CA MET A 543 -16.70 -11.37 -19.88
C MET A 543 -15.70 -11.15 -18.74
N GLY A 544 -16.17 -11.09 -17.49
CA GLY A 544 -15.29 -10.95 -16.32
C GLY A 544 -14.31 -12.12 -16.17
N TYR A 545 -14.78 -13.34 -16.41
CA TYR A 545 -13.96 -14.54 -16.45
C TYR A 545 -12.89 -14.48 -17.54
N ALA A 546 -13.27 -14.10 -18.76
CA ALA A 546 -12.34 -13.99 -19.88
C ALA A 546 -11.25 -12.96 -19.61
N CYS A 547 -11.57 -11.81 -19.00
CA CYS A 547 -10.56 -10.83 -18.60
C CYS A 547 -9.54 -11.42 -17.62
N VAL A 548 -9.97 -12.18 -16.60
CA VAL A 548 -9.05 -12.67 -15.57
C VAL A 548 -8.28 -13.93 -16.01
N TYR A 549 -8.92 -14.83 -16.74
CA TYR A 549 -8.40 -16.18 -16.97
C TYR A 549 -7.93 -16.47 -18.40
N SER A 550 -8.29 -15.66 -19.41
CA SER A 550 -7.88 -15.97 -20.80
C SER A 550 -6.35 -16.03 -20.95
N VAL A 551 -5.62 -15.13 -20.27
CA VAL A 551 -4.15 -15.03 -20.28
C VAL A 551 -3.45 -16.28 -19.74
N TYR A 552 -4.18 -17.19 -19.07
CA TYR A 552 -3.64 -18.44 -18.53
C TYR A 552 -2.80 -19.24 -19.54
N SER A 553 -3.30 -19.36 -20.78
CA SER A 553 -2.60 -20.09 -21.85
C SER A 553 -1.25 -19.46 -22.22
N ASN A 554 -1.11 -18.13 -22.10
CA ASN A 554 0.15 -17.42 -22.33
C ASN A 554 1.19 -17.73 -21.25
N TYR A 555 0.74 -17.98 -20.00
CA TYR A 555 1.61 -18.35 -18.88
C TYR A 555 2.04 -19.82 -18.91
N THR A 556 1.27 -20.72 -19.52
CA THR A 556 1.61 -22.15 -19.62
C THR A 556 2.50 -22.49 -20.83
N GLY A 557 2.94 -21.47 -21.59
CA GLY A 557 3.89 -21.63 -22.70
C GLY A 557 3.30 -21.53 -24.10
N HIS A 558 1.98 -21.35 -24.25
CA HIS A 558 1.35 -21.09 -25.54
C HIS A 558 1.38 -19.59 -25.86
N THR A 559 2.33 -19.15 -26.68
CA THR A 559 2.35 -17.75 -27.12
C THR A 559 1.14 -17.42 -27.98
N TRP A 560 0.42 -16.38 -27.58
CA TRP A 560 -0.61 -15.81 -28.42
C TRP A 560 -0.02 -15.13 -29.66
N PRO A 561 -0.71 -15.20 -30.82
CA PRO A 561 -0.42 -14.35 -31.96
C PRO A 561 -0.45 -12.88 -31.53
N THR A 562 0.38 -12.04 -32.16
CA THR A 562 0.44 -10.61 -31.84
C THR A 562 -0.93 -9.93 -31.94
N SER A 563 -1.77 -10.33 -32.90
CA SER A 563 -3.14 -9.81 -33.06
C SER A 563 -4.01 -10.07 -31.82
N VAL A 564 -3.93 -11.26 -31.23
CA VAL A 564 -4.68 -11.63 -30.03
C VAL A 564 -4.19 -10.85 -28.82
N ASN A 565 -2.87 -10.73 -28.63
CA ASN A 565 -2.29 -9.92 -27.55
C ASN A 565 -2.73 -8.45 -27.64
N VAL A 566 -2.62 -7.84 -28.82
CA VAL A 566 -3.05 -6.45 -29.04
C VAL A 566 -4.55 -6.30 -28.78
N THR A 567 -5.36 -7.23 -29.28
CA THR A 567 -6.82 -7.21 -29.06
C THR A 567 -7.16 -7.30 -27.57
N TYR A 568 -6.52 -8.23 -26.84
CA TYR A 568 -6.72 -8.37 -25.41
C TYR A 568 -6.35 -7.09 -24.66
N GLU A 569 -5.14 -6.55 -24.89
CA GLU A 569 -4.68 -5.33 -24.22
C GLU A 569 -5.56 -4.11 -24.50
N MET A 570 -6.09 -4.00 -25.73
CA MET A 570 -6.97 -2.89 -26.11
C MET A 570 -8.37 -2.97 -25.48
N PHE A 571 -8.96 -4.17 -25.42
CA PHE A 571 -10.38 -4.32 -25.06
C PHE A 571 -10.62 -4.84 -23.64
N CYS A 572 -9.66 -5.48 -22.98
CA CYS A 572 -9.89 -6.13 -21.67
C CYS A 572 -10.39 -5.14 -20.60
N ARG A 573 -9.89 -3.90 -20.59
CA ARG A 573 -10.32 -2.85 -19.65
C ARG A 573 -11.75 -2.37 -19.92
N LEU A 574 -12.14 -2.30 -21.21
CA LEU A 574 -13.52 -1.99 -21.61
C LEU A 574 -14.47 -3.09 -21.15
N VAL A 575 -14.12 -4.34 -21.46
CA VAL A 575 -14.89 -5.54 -21.14
C VAL A 575 -15.07 -5.66 -19.62
N TRP A 576 -14.01 -5.44 -18.85
CA TRP A 576 -14.08 -5.39 -17.39
C TRP A 576 -14.98 -4.26 -16.89
N GLY A 577 -14.88 -3.07 -17.49
CA GLY A 577 -15.74 -1.93 -17.18
C GLY A 577 -17.22 -2.25 -17.39
N ILE A 578 -17.57 -2.92 -18.50
CA ILE A 578 -18.94 -3.36 -18.81
C ILE A 578 -19.42 -4.40 -17.80
N PHE A 579 -18.57 -5.36 -17.43
CA PHE A 579 -18.87 -6.35 -16.39
C PHE A 579 -19.25 -5.69 -15.06
N VAL A 580 -18.41 -4.77 -14.55
CA VAL A 580 -18.68 -4.05 -13.30
C VAL A 580 -19.93 -3.18 -13.42
N ALA A 581 -20.13 -2.53 -14.57
CA ALA A 581 -21.31 -1.72 -14.83
C ALA A 581 -22.61 -2.55 -14.82
N TRP A 582 -22.60 -3.75 -15.41
CA TRP A 582 -23.74 -4.66 -15.36
C TRP A 582 -24.06 -5.08 -13.92
N VAL A 583 -23.05 -5.43 -13.11
CA VAL A 583 -23.25 -5.78 -11.69
C VAL A 583 -23.93 -4.63 -10.93
N ILE A 584 -23.48 -3.39 -11.13
CA ILE A 584 -24.07 -2.22 -10.48
C ILE A 584 -25.50 -1.97 -10.99
N PHE A 585 -25.73 -2.05 -12.30
CA PHE A 585 -27.05 -1.88 -12.92
C PHE A 585 -28.05 -2.91 -12.36
N ALA A 586 -27.66 -4.19 -12.35
CA ALA A 586 -28.51 -5.26 -11.83
C ALA A 586 -28.83 -5.08 -10.35
N CYS A 587 -27.85 -4.71 -9.52
CA CYS A 587 -28.09 -4.40 -8.11
C CYS A 587 -29.01 -3.18 -7.92
N TYR A 588 -28.87 -2.12 -8.73
CA TYR A 588 -29.65 -0.90 -8.59
C TYR A 588 -31.13 -1.09 -8.95
N TYR A 589 -31.43 -1.82 -10.02
CA TYR A 589 -32.80 -2.07 -10.50
C TYR A 589 -33.46 -3.31 -9.88
N GLY A 590 -32.78 -4.04 -9.00
CA GLY A 590 -33.34 -5.20 -8.30
C GLY A 590 -33.20 -6.54 -9.04
N TYR A 591 -32.43 -6.59 -10.13
CA TYR A 591 -32.08 -7.81 -10.87
C TYR A 591 -30.85 -8.55 -10.30
N GLY A 592 -30.27 -8.06 -9.20
CA GLY A 592 -29.06 -8.62 -8.60
C GLY A 592 -29.28 -9.79 -7.64
N GLY A 593 -30.51 -10.03 -7.17
CA GLY A 593 -30.82 -11.13 -6.24
C GLY A 593 -29.85 -11.21 -5.06
N TRP A 594 -29.21 -12.36 -4.89
CA TRP A 594 -28.22 -12.60 -3.82
C TRP A 594 -26.97 -11.72 -3.92
N VAL A 595 -26.53 -11.36 -5.14
CA VAL A 595 -25.38 -10.48 -5.36
C VAL A 595 -25.66 -9.10 -4.78
N ASN A 596 -26.89 -8.60 -4.97
CA ASN A 596 -27.31 -7.35 -4.34
C ASN A 596 -27.36 -7.47 -2.82
N SER A 597 -27.97 -8.54 -2.28
CA SER A 597 -28.02 -8.76 -0.82
C SER A 597 -26.62 -8.80 -0.20
N PHE A 598 -25.65 -9.42 -0.87
CA PHE A 598 -24.26 -9.48 -0.43
C PHE A 598 -23.58 -8.11 -0.54
N LEU A 599 -23.57 -7.47 -1.72
CA LEU A 599 -22.84 -6.22 -1.95
C LEU A 599 -23.46 -5.01 -1.25
N ALA A 600 -24.78 -5.00 -1.07
CA ALA A 600 -25.52 -3.92 -0.40
C ALA A 600 -25.54 -4.07 1.13
N HIS A 601 -24.91 -5.11 1.69
CA HIS A 601 -24.95 -5.37 3.12
C HIS A 601 -24.39 -4.17 3.93
N PRO A 602 -25.07 -3.71 5.01
CA PRO A 602 -24.67 -2.53 5.77
C PRO A 602 -23.25 -2.58 6.35
N ALA A 603 -22.73 -3.79 6.62
CA ALA A 603 -21.36 -3.98 7.12
C ALA A 603 -20.28 -3.45 6.15
N TRP A 604 -20.56 -3.37 4.85
CA TRP A 604 -19.63 -2.79 3.88
C TRP A 604 -19.55 -1.28 3.97
N ALA A 605 -20.55 -0.59 4.52
CA ALA A 605 -20.60 0.87 4.57
C ALA A 605 -19.38 1.48 5.30
N PRO A 606 -19.04 1.08 6.55
CA PRO A 606 -17.87 1.63 7.25
C PRO A 606 -16.56 1.33 6.51
N LEU A 607 -16.36 0.09 6.08
CA LEU A 607 -15.16 -0.34 5.35
C LEU A 607 -15.02 0.39 4.00
N GLY A 608 -16.12 0.57 3.28
CA GLY A 608 -16.15 1.24 1.99
C GLY A 608 -15.93 2.75 2.08
N ARG A 609 -16.21 3.39 3.22
CA ARG A 609 -15.83 4.79 3.50
C ARG A 609 -14.32 4.94 3.67
N LEU A 610 -13.66 3.96 4.29
CA LEU A 610 -12.21 3.95 4.52
C LEU A 610 -11.37 3.56 3.30
N SER A 611 -11.99 3.04 2.23
CA SER A 611 -11.29 2.51 1.06
C SER A 611 -10.21 3.44 0.48
N TYR A 612 -10.44 4.75 0.43
CA TYR A 612 -9.44 5.71 -0.06
C TYR A 612 -8.22 5.81 0.87
N THR A 613 -8.45 5.93 2.18
CA THR A 613 -7.38 6.00 3.18
C THR A 613 -6.59 4.69 3.24
N ILE A 614 -7.27 3.54 3.14
CA ILE A 614 -6.61 2.22 3.04
C ILE A 614 -5.74 2.14 1.79
N TYR A 615 -6.24 2.63 0.66
CA TYR A 615 -5.49 2.68 -0.59
C TYR A 615 -4.17 3.44 -0.44
N MET A 616 -4.15 4.52 0.35
CA MET A 616 -2.92 5.29 0.58
C MET A 616 -1.99 4.67 1.65
N ILE A 617 -2.54 4.00 2.66
CA ILE A 617 -1.76 3.48 3.80
C ILE A 617 -1.17 2.09 3.53
N HIS A 618 -1.85 1.23 2.78
CA HIS A 618 -1.40 -0.16 2.64
C HIS A 618 0.02 -0.32 2.05
N PRO A 619 0.51 0.47 1.06
CA PRO A 619 1.88 0.32 0.55
C PRO A 619 2.91 0.71 1.62
N ILE A 620 2.57 1.66 2.49
CA ILE A 620 3.39 2.05 3.63
C ILE A 620 3.53 0.90 4.62
N MET A 621 2.40 0.26 4.97
CA MET A 621 2.41 -0.88 5.89
C MET A 621 3.21 -2.06 5.32
N ILE A 622 3.05 -2.35 4.03
CA ILE A 622 3.82 -3.37 3.33
C ILE A 622 5.33 -3.03 3.36
N THR A 623 5.69 -1.78 3.04
CA THR A 623 7.08 -1.32 3.03
C THR A 623 7.71 -1.41 4.42
N LEU A 624 7.01 -0.96 5.46
CA LEU A 624 7.46 -1.07 6.85
C LEU A 624 7.70 -2.53 7.23
N PHE A 625 6.75 -3.41 6.92
CA PHE A 625 6.88 -4.85 7.16
C PHE A 625 8.12 -5.46 6.48
N GLY A 626 8.38 -5.09 5.22
CA GLY A 626 9.59 -5.51 4.49
C GLY A 626 10.87 -4.97 5.06
N SER A 627 10.87 -3.68 5.43
CA SER A 627 12.05 -3.00 5.96
C SER A 627 12.56 -3.59 7.27
N HIS A 628 11.69 -4.28 8.03
CA HIS A 628 12.01 -4.99 9.27
C HIS A 628 12.45 -6.45 9.06
N GLN A 629 12.46 -6.96 7.82
CA GLN A 629 12.91 -8.33 7.58
C GLN A 629 14.44 -8.41 7.71
N GLY A 630 14.94 -9.30 8.56
CA GLY A 630 16.37 -9.63 8.66
C GLY A 630 16.82 -10.74 7.71
N SER A 631 15.88 -11.43 7.06
CA SER A 631 16.15 -12.57 6.19
C SER A 631 15.20 -12.64 5.00
N PRO A 632 15.58 -13.29 3.89
CA PRO A 632 14.71 -13.44 2.73
C PRO A 632 13.47 -14.27 3.05
N LEU A 633 12.34 -13.92 2.43
CA LEU A 633 11.06 -14.57 2.72
C LEU A 633 11.02 -16.01 2.19
N HIS A 634 10.40 -16.91 2.95
CA HIS A 634 10.08 -18.24 2.43
C HIS A 634 8.76 -18.24 1.66
N LEU A 635 8.81 -18.35 0.34
CA LEU A 635 7.60 -18.34 -0.47
C LEU A 635 6.82 -19.65 -0.28
N SER A 636 5.74 -19.57 0.50
CA SER A 636 4.74 -20.63 0.65
C SER A 636 3.35 -20.00 0.70
N LEU A 637 2.34 -20.64 0.10
CA LEU A 637 0.97 -20.10 0.08
C LEU A 637 0.40 -19.85 1.49
N PRO A 638 0.60 -20.73 2.49
CA PRO A 638 0.15 -20.46 3.86
C PRO A 638 0.81 -19.21 4.46
N LEU A 639 2.13 -19.06 4.30
CA LEU A 639 2.85 -17.89 4.82
C LEU A 639 2.42 -16.59 4.14
N MET A 640 2.22 -16.63 2.82
CA MET A 640 1.65 -15.51 2.08
C MET A 640 0.23 -15.16 2.54
N GLY A 641 -0.57 -16.16 2.90
CA GLY A 641 -1.89 -15.96 3.52
C GLY A 641 -1.81 -15.25 4.88
N TYR A 642 -0.84 -15.63 5.73
CA TYR A 642 -0.60 -14.94 7.00
C TYR A 642 -0.16 -13.48 6.80
N TYR A 643 0.77 -13.23 5.87
CA TYR A 643 1.19 -11.86 5.55
C TYR A 643 0.03 -11.03 5.00
N TYR A 644 -0.74 -11.55 4.06
CA TYR A 644 -1.91 -10.88 3.51
C TYR A 644 -2.93 -10.52 4.60
N ALA A 645 -3.26 -11.47 5.49
CA ALA A 645 -4.20 -11.23 6.58
C ALA A 645 -3.67 -10.17 7.57
N GLY A 646 -2.39 -10.25 7.95
CA GLY A 646 -1.75 -9.29 8.85
C GLY A 646 -1.68 -7.87 8.26
N ILE A 647 -1.21 -7.74 7.02
CA ILE A 647 -1.13 -6.46 6.29
C ILE A 647 -2.53 -5.87 6.15
N THR A 648 -3.53 -6.68 5.81
CA THR A 648 -4.93 -6.22 5.69
C THR A 648 -5.43 -5.68 7.03
N LEU A 649 -5.31 -6.45 8.11
CA LEU A 649 -5.80 -6.06 9.43
C LEU A 649 -5.15 -4.76 9.92
N ILE A 650 -3.82 -4.67 9.81
CA ILE A 650 -3.06 -3.47 10.22
C ILE A 650 -3.44 -2.27 9.36
N SER A 651 -3.55 -2.43 8.03
CA SER A 651 -3.91 -1.33 7.12
C SER A 651 -5.31 -0.78 7.41
N PHE A 652 -6.29 -1.65 7.70
CA PHE A 652 -7.63 -1.20 8.09
C PHE A 652 -7.63 -0.50 9.46
N GLY A 653 -6.88 -1.01 10.44
CA GLY A 653 -6.74 -0.38 11.75
C GLY A 653 -6.11 1.01 11.66
N CYS A 654 -4.99 1.14 10.95
CA CYS A 654 -4.33 2.42 10.71
C CYS A 654 -5.22 3.40 9.93
N ALA A 655 -5.99 2.92 8.95
CA ALA A 655 -6.90 3.76 8.18
C ALA A 655 -8.02 4.37 9.04
N VAL A 656 -8.54 3.64 10.04
CA VAL A 656 -9.51 4.21 11.00
C VAL A 656 -8.90 5.41 11.73
N ILE A 657 -7.68 5.26 12.25
CA ILE A 657 -6.98 6.31 12.99
C ILE A 657 -6.74 7.53 12.08
N PHE A 658 -6.17 7.32 10.89
CA PHE A 658 -5.89 8.40 9.95
C PHE A 658 -7.15 9.12 9.45
N SER A 659 -8.22 8.38 9.14
CA SER A 659 -9.49 9.00 8.73
C SER A 659 -10.10 9.86 9.84
N LEU A 660 -10.00 9.44 11.11
CA LEU A 660 -10.51 10.23 12.24
C LEU A 660 -9.66 11.46 12.55
N MET A 661 -8.35 11.40 12.31
CA MET A 661 -7.44 12.53 12.53
C MET A 661 -7.48 13.58 11.42
N VAL A 662 -7.72 13.16 10.16
CA VAL A 662 -7.54 14.02 8.98
C VAL A 662 -8.81 14.11 8.13
N GLU A 663 -9.29 12.98 7.59
CA GLU A 663 -10.34 12.97 6.57
C GLU A 663 -11.67 13.55 7.07
N PHE A 664 -12.20 13.04 8.18
CA PHE A 664 -13.49 13.47 8.73
C PHE A 664 -13.44 14.91 9.28
N PRO A 665 -12.41 15.32 10.05
CA PRO A 665 -12.31 16.70 10.51
C PRO A 665 -12.23 17.72 9.38
N LEU A 666 -11.43 17.46 8.33
CA LEU A 666 -11.28 18.38 7.21
C LEU A 666 -12.55 18.47 6.35
N ALA A 667 -13.26 17.35 6.17
CA ALA A 667 -14.58 17.36 5.54
C ALA A 667 -15.64 18.10 6.39
N GLY A 668 -15.49 18.10 7.72
CA GLY A 668 -16.30 18.90 8.64
C GLY A 668 -16.00 20.39 8.53
N LEU A 669 -14.71 20.77 8.55
CA LEU A 669 -14.23 22.14 8.43
C LEU A 669 -14.72 22.80 7.14
N GLU A 670 -14.68 22.08 6.03
CA GLU A 670 -15.23 22.55 4.75
C GLU A 670 -16.68 23.00 4.88
N LYS A 671 -17.54 22.22 5.57
CA LYS A 671 -18.95 22.57 5.76
C LYS A 671 -19.13 23.78 6.67
N VAL A 672 -18.29 23.93 7.69
CA VAL A 672 -18.31 25.09 8.60
C VAL A 672 -17.98 26.37 7.83
N PHE A 673 -16.94 26.34 7.00
CA PHE A 673 -16.53 27.51 6.22
C PHE A 673 -17.43 27.76 4.99
N ALA A 674 -17.94 26.72 4.35
CA ALA A 674 -18.82 26.84 3.18
C ALA A 674 -20.23 27.33 3.54
N LYS A 675 -20.75 27.06 4.75
CA LYS A 675 -22.06 27.60 5.23
C LYS A 675 -22.12 29.13 5.30
N ARG A 676 -20.98 29.83 5.22
CA ARG A 676 -20.86 31.30 5.33
C ARG A 676 -20.83 32.03 3.98
N ARG A 677 -20.92 31.33 2.85
CA ARG A 677 -21.13 31.90 1.52
C ARG A 677 -22.47 31.43 0.96
#